data_AF-A0A975G6N7-F1
#
_entry.id   AF-A0A975G6N7-F1
#
_cell.length_a   1.000
_cell.length_b   1.000
_cell.length_c   1.000
_cell.angle_alpha   90.00
_cell.angle_beta   90.00
_cell.angle_gamma   90.00
#
_symmetry.space_group_name_H-M   'P 1'
#
loop_
_entity.id
_entity.type
_entity.pdbx_description
1 polymer ?
#
loop_
_entity_poly.entity_id
_entity_poly.type
_entity_poly.pdbx_seq_one_letter_code
_entity_poly.pdbx_strand_id
1 'polypeptide(L)'
;MARRFLQLLPCLLLSSIGIAKPLKPDVDKLIDPDTQEAEIRRVLDASKSDALTSYRLHWSPQFHEAPPLIVLAADNGWSRISSSFEDYPPVENPAELFGEDRVAGRIPGLSRPSLAPLNDVRVHVFDRQGNTPAAWKDRGFGVSGYLCDFNNDDTLDLAEVENHDLFVNNRQHEISVVTITTIEANPRMLGQIVFNCRPSDAEGEDDWTVSCEHLDQEGSPVLSFGPSGGRNEREHHQFLIHWDSQKKEFAILQAPEDEPSHRHLRLLGSKEALDSFAKGNGLGYPVRPSSEQREKLPTPQKPYEFRSLKDSPDQDLLSFFKGKPRNNDRFERGSPLSLPENFWHLDPKEAALALVKANSDSTQRFRWQLAVDARPPAAPPTSGWLVFDGSSAPCYSFSTAGIALRFGVSDSWLLVKESNHQGGVGADAFVDSPAYRVQIIPLSLAEGRFLADTIYWMNRIRSVDTLLPAERNQPGRFQSSADGFGTLSLFPDGMPAEKVATGTVTLFQSTATVGTGYDRQSFLNLTSWLLKRALPGHLKDRWQQTDPIEPRSLMTPLKERLAERQSAESRKQLESTILTILRRHASDSIPASVLAELVGYAGEERLVGLVEELKTLQATLKPETAEERELAELDRKFAPNGLDLPFDGEEKPADAKLRQRRETLQSKYEFHPSHTLRKPVGSALRQLRMARDPGLLMKEGAKQEALSYWALKVLQFDYPEIHAEILIERFHKEELADRRSIFRVLASSKPAKAAELVTFMTPAQQRDLAPELTDFELENTPEAALKRVPDLLKILADRNREILTRQKAMASLAKLTLSSGDEAECERLLLRELDDPQKAQFGSTTLPDAVEALSHLPNASKHLKRIEGLPTKEFRMADIVMDAVSRASMGRQDRQDHLLRLIGPRFEKNENLNNDLFWTVLAFDLRSLAPKLVDLATENSSIEDGYGANIFSGGTPINAAGHHFHAARIITALWKETDPETLARMWTALALAERLSGDDRDVASVSGSLESRTKQALLRIPPEKRQLLVEGLITAAGMDDYNAATIVWLGKLAKEGS
;
A
#
# COMPACT_ATOMS: atom_id res chain seq x y z
N MET A 1 -10.39 -14.45 -30.35
CA MET A 1 -11.22 -14.67 -29.16
C MET A 1 -11.63 -16.15 -28.95
N ALA A 2 -11.80 -16.99 -29.99
CA ALA A 2 -12.04 -18.44 -29.82
C ALA A 2 -10.78 -19.32 -29.55
N ARG A 3 -9.59 -18.73 -29.48
CA ARG A 3 -8.32 -19.44 -29.19
C ARG A 3 -7.95 -19.47 -27.70
N ARG A 4 -8.63 -18.69 -26.85
CA ARG A 4 -8.39 -18.61 -25.40
C ARG A 4 -9.17 -19.64 -24.57
N PHE A 5 -10.21 -20.27 -25.13
CA PHE A 5 -11.00 -21.28 -24.41
C PHE A 5 -10.37 -22.68 -24.43
N LEU A 6 -9.43 -22.94 -25.34
CA LEU A 6 -8.67 -24.21 -25.45
C LEU A 6 -7.35 -24.21 -24.67
N GLN A 7 -6.99 -23.10 -24.01
CA GLN A 7 -5.74 -22.93 -23.26
C GLN A 7 -5.88 -23.15 -21.74
N LEU A 8 -7.08 -23.47 -21.25
CA LEU A 8 -7.34 -23.85 -19.85
C LEU A 8 -7.34 -25.37 -19.61
N LEU A 9 -7.23 -26.19 -20.66
CA LEU A 9 -7.14 -27.66 -20.52
C LEU A 9 -5.80 -28.21 -19.95
N PRO A 10 -4.62 -27.55 -20.03
CA PRO A 10 -3.39 -28.13 -19.50
C PRO A 10 -3.28 -28.08 -17.96
N CYS A 11 -4.03 -27.21 -17.28
CA CYS A 11 -3.95 -27.08 -15.82
C CYS A 11 -4.63 -28.22 -15.06
N LEU A 12 -5.49 -29.02 -15.71
CA LEU A 12 -6.11 -30.21 -15.10
C LEU A 12 -5.35 -31.52 -15.41
N LEU A 13 -4.24 -31.47 -16.14
CA LEU A 13 -3.43 -32.65 -16.50
C LEU A 13 -2.00 -32.63 -15.93
N LEU A 14 -1.66 -31.64 -15.09
CA LEU A 14 -0.33 -31.49 -14.47
C LEU A 14 -0.22 -32.05 -13.04
N SER A 15 -1.15 -32.88 -12.57
CA SER A 15 -1.02 -33.63 -11.31
C SER A 15 -0.25 -34.96 -11.44
N SER A 16 0.27 -35.30 -12.62
CA SER A 16 1.19 -36.43 -12.79
C SER A 16 2.65 -35.99 -12.71
N ILE A 17 3.03 -35.35 -11.59
CA ILE A 17 4.43 -35.41 -11.14
C ILE A 17 4.73 -36.91 -11.01
N GLY A 18 5.81 -37.38 -11.66
CA GLY A 18 6.24 -38.76 -11.52
C GLY A 18 6.45 -39.07 -10.04
N ILE A 19 5.46 -39.71 -9.41
CA ILE A 19 5.53 -40.12 -8.01
C ILE A 19 6.71 -41.09 -7.96
N ALA A 20 7.84 -40.64 -7.39
CA ALA A 20 8.91 -41.54 -7.03
C ALA A 20 8.27 -42.68 -6.23
N LYS A 21 8.52 -43.94 -6.61
CA LYS A 21 7.92 -45.09 -5.94
C LYS A 21 8.10 -44.90 -4.42
N PRO A 22 7.02 -44.97 -3.62
CA PRO A 22 7.13 -44.76 -2.18
C PRO A 22 8.22 -45.67 -1.63
N LEU A 23 9.20 -45.06 -0.97
CA LEU A 23 10.32 -45.80 -0.42
C LEU A 23 9.79 -46.68 0.71
N LYS A 24 10.05 -47.98 0.61
CA LYS A 24 9.66 -48.96 1.62
C LYS A 24 10.29 -48.58 2.97
N PRO A 25 9.51 -48.26 4.03
CA PRO A 25 10.05 -47.91 5.35
C PRO A 25 10.78 -49.08 6.01
N ASP A 26 11.83 -48.76 6.75
CA ASP A 26 12.50 -49.65 7.71
C ASP A 26 11.83 -49.46 9.07
N VAL A 27 10.91 -50.36 9.39
CA VAL A 27 10.04 -50.27 10.57
C VAL A 27 10.84 -50.28 11.87
N ASP A 28 11.94 -51.02 11.94
CA ASP A 28 12.78 -51.06 13.14
C ASP A 28 13.41 -49.69 13.41
N LYS A 29 13.83 -48.98 12.34
CA LYS A 29 14.33 -47.61 12.44
C LYS A 29 13.26 -46.58 12.76
N LEU A 30 12.02 -46.78 12.30
CA LEU A 30 10.88 -45.93 12.65
C LEU A 30 10.48 -46.06 14.13
N ILE A 31 10.72 -47.20 14.75
CA ILE A 31 10.38 -47.45 16.15
C ILE A 31 11.50 -46.98 17.09
N ASP A 32 12.76 -47.03 16.65
CA ASP A 32 13.92 -46.55 17.40
C ASP A 32 13.95 -45.00 17.46
N PRO A 33 13.76 -44.38 18.63
CA PRO A 33 13.74 -42.92 18.77
C PRO A 33 14.99 -42.20 18.25
N ASP A 34 16.14 -42.87 18.23
CA ASP A 34 17.41 -42.28 17.80
C ASP A 34 17.54 -42.24 16.26
N THR A 35 16.79 -43.09 15.55
CA THR A 35 16.80 -43.16 14.07
C THR A 35 15.47 -42.79 13.42
N GLN A 36 14.41 -42.64 14.21
CA GLN A 36 13.03 -42.42 13.78
C GLN A 36 12.89 -41.22 12.84
N GLU A 37 13.41 -40.04 13.22
CA GLU A 37 13.27 -38.83 12.38
C GLU A 37 13.97 -38.96 11.04
N ALA A 38 15.19 -39.52 11.02
CA ALA A 38 15.96 -39.72 9.80
C ALA A 38 15.25 -40.67 8.83
N GLU A 39 14.63 -41.71 9.37
CA GLU A 39 13.86 -42.68 8.59
C GLU A 39 12.54 -42.08 8.07
N ILE A 40 11.83 -41.25 8.86
CA ILE A 40 10.64 -40.53 8.40
C ILE A 40 10.99 -39.59 7.24
N ARG A 41 12.05 -38.79 7.36
CA ARG A 41 12.52 -37.91 6.28
C ARG A 41 12.83 -38.68 4.99
N ARG A 42 13.44 -39.87 5.13
CA ARG A 42 13.73 -40.76 4.00
C ARG A 42 12.46 -41.30 3.34
N VAL A 43 11.49 -41.76 4.14
CA VAL A 43 10.23 -42.34 3.65
C VAL A 43 9.38 -41.32 2.90
N LEU A 44 9.40 -40.06 3.35
CA LEU A 44 8.64 -38.96 2.74
C LEU A 44 9.31 -38.36 1.50
N ASP A 45 10.51 -38.81 1.13
CA ASP A 45 11.35 -38.22 0.08
C ASP A 45 11.52 -36.69 0.23
N ALA A 46 11.60 -36.23 1.49
CA ALA A 46 11.80 -34.82 1.80
C ALA A 46 13.20 -34.43 1.32
N SER A 47 13.26 -33.73 0.18
CA SER A 47 14.50 -33.17 -0.33
C SER A 47 15.08 -32.19 0.70
N LYS A 48 16.35 -31.79 0.57
CA LYS A 48 16.95 -30.80 1.50
C LYS A 48 16.18 -29.48 1.61
N SER A 49 15.26 -29.17 0.67
CA SER A 49 14.41 -27.98 0.68
C SER A 49 13.04 -28.16 1.34
N ASP A 50 12.57 -29.38 1.58
CA ASP A 50 11.26 -29.64 2.19
C ASP A 50 11.44 -29.85 3.70
N ALA A 51 11.04 -28.86 4.49
CA ALA A 51 11.14 -28.95 5.94
C ALA A 51 9.96 -29.78 6.48
N LEU A 52 10.22 -31.01 6.94
CA LEU A 52 9.29 -31.74 7.80
C LEU A 52 9.06 -30.92 9.08
N THR A 53 7.82 -30.48 9.32
CA THR A 53 7.51 -29.54 10.42
C THR A 53 6.87 -30.22 11.63
N SER A 54 6.08 -31.27 11.42
CA SER A 54 5.52 -32.16 12.45
C SER A 54 5.27 -33.56 11.88
N TYR A 55 5.22 -34.60 12.73
CA TYR A 55 4.76 -35.93 12.33
C TYR A 55 4.03 -36.64 13.47
N ARG A 56 3.19 -37.60 13.12
CA ARG A 56 2.52 -38.52 14.05
C ARG A 56 2.78 -39.95 13.60
N LEU A 57 3.23 -40.79 14.52
CA LEU A 57 3.50 -42.20 14.26
C LEU A 57 2.70 -43.04 15.26
N HIS A 58 1.73 -43.81 14.74
CA HIS A 58 0.82 -44.61 15.55
C HIS A 58 0.74 -46.06 15.06
N TRP A 59 0.28 -46.93 15.96
CA TRP A 59 -0.12 -48.28 15.63
C TRP A 59 -1.64 -48.33 15.54
N SER A 60 -2.16 -48.89 14.45
CA SER A 60 -3.58 -49.20 14.29
C SER A 60 -3.78 -50.71 14.45
N PRO A 61 -4.26 -51.19 15.60
CA PRO A 61 -4.86 -52.52 15.73
C PRO A 61 -5.80 -52.84 14.58
N GLN A 62 -5.98 -54.12 14.26
CA GLN A 62 -6.85 -54.52 13.15
C GLN A 62 -8.03 -55.34 13.67
N PHE A 63 -9.18 -55.15 13.03
CA PHE A 63 -10.36 -55.98 13.25
C PHE A 63 -10.04 -57.45 12.87
N HIS A 64 -10.51 -58.42 13.66
CA HIS A 64 -10.28 -59.88 13.47
C HIS A 64 -8.84 -60.40 13.69
N GLU A 65 -8.09 -59.87 14.66
CA GLU A 65 -6.75 -60.40 15.08
C GLU A 65 -5.66 -60.33 14.00
N ALA A 66 -5.85 -59.55 12.93
CA ALA A 66 -4.79 -59.31 11.96
C ALA A 66 -3.63 -58.48 12.57
N PRO A 67 -2.39 -58.60 12.06
CA PRO A 67 -1.26 -57.82 12.58
C PRO A 67 -1.50 -56.31 12.49
N PRO A 68 -1.13 -55.52 13.51
CA PRO A 68 -1.37 -54.08 13.51
C PRO A 68 -0.63 -53.38 12.36
N LEU A 69 -1.26 -52.36 11.81
CA LEU A 69 -0.64 -51.46 10.83
C LEU A 69 0.04 -50.29 11.54
N ILE A 70 1.01 -49.70 10.88
CA ILE A 70 1.70 -48.49 11.32
C ILE A 70 1.21 -47.33 10.46
N VAL A 71 0.83 -46.23 11.10
CA VAL A 71 0.31 -45.01 10.49
C VAL A 71 1.28 -43.88 10.74
N LEU A 72 1.83 -43.32 9.65
CA LEU A 72 2.68 -42.14 9.66
C LEU A 72 1.92 -40.98 9.00
N ALA A 73 1.53 -39.97 9.79
CA ALA A 73 0.92 -38.75 9.30
C ALA A 73 1.95 -37.61 9.41
N ALA A 74 2.40 -37.04 8.30
CA ALA A 74 3.48 -36.05 8.27
C ALA A 74 3.06 -34.73 7.61
N ASP A 75 3.30 -33.63 8.34
CA ASP A 75 3.05 -32.28 7.85
C ASP A 75 4.26 -31.82 7.01
N ASN A 76 4.09 -32.00 5.70
CA ASN A 76 4.98 -31.40 4.72
C ASN A 76 4.48 -29.98 4.50
N GLY A 77 4.86 -29.07 5.39
CA GLY A 77 4.60 -27.67 5.18
C GLY A 77 5.24 -27.27 3.86
N TRP A 78 4.44 -27.12 2.80
CA TRP A 78 4.79 -26.33 1.63
C TRP A 78 4.83 -24.85 2.03
N SER A 79 5.49 -24.53 3.14
CA SER A 79 6.13 -23.25 3.23
C SER A 79 7.20 -23.29 2.12
N ARG A 80 6.84 -22.72 0.97
CA ARG A 80 7.58 -21.53 0.60
C ARG A 80 7.63 -20.71 1.88
N ILE A 81 8.70 -20.88 2.65
CA ILE A 81 9.21 -19.84 3.53
C ILE A 81 9.01 -18.62 2.67
N SER A 82 8.06 -17.76 3.07
CA SER A 82 7.66 -16.61 2.28
C SER A 82 8.92 -16.07 1.63
N SER A 83 8.92 -15.86 0.32
CA SER A 83 10.07 -15.32 -0.41
C SER A 83 10.56 -13.98 0.20
N SER A 84 9.86 -13.42 1.20
CA SER A 84 10.31 -12.35 2.07
C SER A 84 11.34 -12.71 3.16
N PHE A 85 11.60 -13.99 3.47
CA PHE A 85 12.62 -14.40 4.47
C PHE A 85 13.93 -14.88 3.85
N GLU A 86 13.99 -15.11 2.53
CA GLU A 86 15.23 -15.52 1.84
C GLU A 86 16.36 -14.49 1.96
N ASP A 87 16.05 -13.27 2.38
CA ASP A 87 17.02 -12.19 2.51
C ASP A 87 17.84 -12.22 3.81
N TYR A 88 17.47 -12.93 4.88
CA TYR A 88 18.38 -13.11 6.02
C TYR A 88 19.04 -14.50 5.95
N PRO A 89 20.38 -14.61 6.04
CA PRO A 89 21.00 -15.91 6.19
C PRO A 89 20.36 -16.62 7.40
N PRO A 90 19.89 -17.86 7.25
CA PRO A 90 19.29 -18.60 8.35
C PRO A 90 20.27 -18.64 9.50
N VAL A 91 19.75 -18.52 10.73
CA VAL A 91 20.60 -18.68 11.91
C VAL A 91 21.10 -20.12 11.92
N GLU A 92 22.38 -20.33 11.56
CA GLU A 92 22.97 -21.67 11.43
C GLU A 92 22.81 -22.53 12.69
N ASN A 93 22.76 -21.92 13.87
CA ASN A 93 22.45 -22.59 15.13
C ASN A 93 21.55 -21.71 16.02
N PRO A 94 20.21 -21.73 15.85
CA PRO A 94 19.34 -20.87 16.65
C PRO A 94 19.34 -21.28 18.14
N ALA A 95 19.75 -22.51 18.47
CA ALA A 95 19.85 -22.97 19.85
C ALA A 95 20.93 -22.22 20.64
N GLU A 96 21.99 -21.77 19.98
CA GLU A 96 23.01 -20.91 20.59
C GLU A 96 22.48 -19.51 20.92
N LEU A 97 21.54 -18.99 20.12
CA LEU A 97 20.99 -17.63 20.30
C LEU A 97 19.75 -17.59 21.21
N PHE A 98 18.94 -18.65 21.20
CA PHE A 98 17.63 -18.69 21.86
C PHE A 98 17.51 -19.81 22.93
N GLY A 99 18.51 -20.70 23.05
CA GLY A 99 18.57 -21.80 24.02
C GLY A 99 18.18 -23.17 23.43
N GLU A 100 18.91 -24.24 23.81
CA GLU A 100 18.69 -25.63 23.32
C GLU A 100 17.30 -26.19 23.63
N ASP A 101 16.80 -25.98 24.86
CA ASP A 101 15.49 -26.47 25.31
C ASP A 101 14.31 -25.92 24.50
N ARG A 102 14.54 -24.88 23.68
CA ARG A 102 13.50 -24.15 22.95
C ARG A 102 13.68 -24.15 21.44
N VAL A 103 14.87 -24.51 20.95
CA VAL A 103 15.18 -24.59 19.51
C VAL A 103 15.42 -26.02 19.03
N ALA A 104 15.76 -26.98 19.90
CA ALA A 104 15.88 -28.37 19.53
C ALA A 104 14.49 -28.98 19.25
N GLY A 105 13.85 -28.60 18.15
CA GLY A 105 14.00 -29.33 16.89
C GLY A 105 13.77 -30.84 16.89
N ARG A 106 13.31 -31.47 17.98
CA ARG A 106 12.47 -32.65 17.79
C ARG A 106 11.21 -32.12 17.16
N ILE A 107 11.07 -32.39 15.86
CA ILE A 107 9.79 -32.32 15.17
C ILE A 107 8.80 -33.02 16.10
N PRO A 108 7.79 -32.33 16.66
CA PRO A 108 6.99 -32.87 17.75
C PRO A 108 6.29 -34.15 17.28
N GLY A 109 6.87 -35.29 17.66
CA GLY A 109 6.33 -36.61 17.40
C GLY A 109 5.28 -36.92 18.43
N LEU A 110 4.00 -36.93 18.02
CA LEU A 110 2.94 -37.44 18.88
C LEU A 110 2.89 -38.96 18.72
N SER A 111 3.27 -39.69 19.78
CA SER A 111 3.18 -41.15 19.83
C SER A 111 1.82 -41.66 20.31
N ARG A 112 0.95 -40.75 20.77
CA ARG A 112 -0.43 -41.04 21.16
C ARG A 112 -1.41 -40.37 20.19
N PRO A 113 -2.52 -41.05 19.83
CA PRO A 113 -3.59 -40.42 19.07
C PRO A 113 -3.96 -39.08 19.71
N SER A 114 -4.09 -38.05 18.88
CA SER A 114 -4.32 -36.68 19.32
C SER A 114 -5.48 -36.12 18.54
N LEU A 115 -6.34 -35.37 19.23
CA LEU A 115 -7.46 -34.67 18.60
C LEU A 115 -7.02 -33.40 17.86
N ALA A 116 -5.71 -33.09 17.82
CA ALA A 116 -5.21 -31.98 17.03
C ALA A 116 -5.52 -32.20 15.52
N PRO A 117 -5.91 -31.15 14.78
CA PRO A 117 -6.22 -31.28 13.36
C PRO A 117 -4.99 -31.70 12.53
N LEU A 118 -5.26 -32.40 11.45
CA LEU A 118 -4.37 -32.61 10.32
C LEU A 118 -4.70 -31.54 9.28
N ASN A 119 -3.72 -30.78 8.81
CA ASN A 119 -3.90 -29.76 7.78
C ASN A 119 -2.95 -30.07 6.61
N ASP A 120 -3.49 -30.53 5.48
CA ASP A 120 -2.70 -30.90 4.29
C ASP A 120 -1.59 -31.94 4.55
N VAL A 121 -1.85 -32.88 5.46
CA VAL A 121 -0.88 -33.87 5.96
C VAL A 121 -0.87 -35.11 5.07
N ARG A 122 0.31 -35.65 4.75
CA ARG A 122 0.40 -36.94 4.05
C ARG A 122 0.26 -38.10 5.03
N VAL A 123 -0.68 -39.00 4.79
CA VAL A 123 -0.89 -40.21 5.61
C VAL A 123 -0.34 -41.43 4.88
N HIS A 124 0.63 -42.10 5.49
CA HIS A 124 1.24 -43.33 5.00
C HIS A 124 0.89 -44.49 5.95
N VAL A 125 0.38 -45.59 5.39
CA VAL A 125 0.02 -46.79 6.14
C VAL A 125 0.84 -47.98 5.67
N PHE A 126 1.44 -48.74 6.58
CA PHE A 126 2.28 -49.90 6.24
C PHE A 126 2.19 -51.01 7.29
N ASP A 127 2.44 -52.26 6.86
CA ASP A 127 2.58 -53.40 7.76
C ASP A 127 3.94 -53.40 8.48
N ARG A 128 4.16 -54.36 9.40
CA ARG A 128 5.45 -54.52 10.11
C ARG A 128 6.63 -54.82 9.20
N GLN A 129 6.40 -55.29 7.99
CA GLN A 129 7.43 -55.53 6.99
C GLN A 129 7.66 -54.29 6.11
N GLY A 130 6.98 -53.17 6.37
CA GLY A 130 7.06 -51.91 5.62
C GLY A 130 6.27 -51.90 4.31
N ASN A 131 5.38 -52.88 4.05
CA ASN A 131 4.58 -52.87 2.83
C ASN A 131 3.28 -52.09 3.04
N THR A 132 2.94 -51.21 2.09
CA THR A 132 1.65 -50.50 2.08
C THR A 132 0.53 -51.44 1.59
N PRO A 133 -0.54 -51.65 2.39
CA PRO A 133 -1.70 -52.42 1.95
C PRO A 133 -2.32 -51.84 0.68
N ALA A 134 -2.93 -52.68 -0.16
CA ALA A 134 -3.40 -52.26 -1.49
C ALA A 134 -4.37 -51.07 -1.45
N ALA A 135 -5.26 -51.00 -0.45
CA ALA A 135 -6.22 -49.91 -0.27
C ALA A 135 -5.60 -48.53 0.03
N TRP A 136 -4.33 -48.49 0.46
CA TRP A 136 -3.64 -47.28 0.90
C TRP A 136 -2.54 -46.82 -0.07
N LYS A 137 -2.29 -47.54 -1.17
CA LYS A 137 -1.19 -47.22 -2.11
C LYS A 137 -1.38 -45.90 -2.87
N ASP A 138 -2.62 -45.50 -3.11
CA ASP A 138 -2.97 -44.35 -3.97
C ASP A 138 -3.49 -43.14 -3.16
N ARG A 139 -3.52 -43.21 -1.81
CA ARG A 139 -4.02 -42.16 -0.91
C ARG A 139 -2.96 -41.13 -0.45
N GLY A 140 -1.89 -40.95 -1.23
CA GLY A 140 -0.73 -40.12 -0.85
C GLY A 140 -0.89 -38.60 -1.01
N PHE A 141 -2.10 -38.08 -1.17
CA PHE A 141 -2.35 -36.64 -1.28
C PHE A 141 -2.50 -36.01 0.11
N GLY A 142 -2.34 -34.69 0.22
CA GLY A 142 -2.48 -34.00 1.49
C GLY A 142 -3.91 -34.11 2.01
N VAL A 143 -4.04 -34.62 3.24
CA VAL A 143 -5.30 -34.86 3.94
C VAL A 143 -5.47 -33.77 4.98
N SER A 144 -6.63 -33.12 4.97
CA SER A 144 -7.09 -32.29 6.08
C SER A 144 -8.12 -33.06 6.90
N GLY A 145 -8.09 -33.00 8.23
CA GLY A 145 -8.97 -33.85 9.04
C GLY A 145 -8.48 -34.20 10.44
N TYR A 146 -8.86 -35.38 10.94
CA TYR A 146 -8.50 -35.88 12.26
C TYR A 146 -8.15 -37.37 12.23
N LEU A 147 -7.28 -37.78 13.15
CA LEU A 147 -6.82 -39.17 13.30
C LEU A 147 -7.00 -39.61 14.75
N CYS A 148 -8.02 -40.43 15.01
CA CYS A 148 -8.38 -40.92 16.34
C CYS A 148 -9.20 -42.21 16.22
N ASP A 149 -9.39 -42.97 17.29
CA ASP A 149 -10.36 -44.07 17.33
C ASP A 149 -11.74 -43.49 17.63
N PHE A 150 -12.56 -43.26 16.61
CA PHE A 150 -13.86 -42.59 16.77
C PHE A 150 -14.95 -43.54 17.28
N ASN A 151 -14.80 -44.85 17.08
CA ASN A 151 -15.80 -45.85 17.42
C ASN A 151 -15.47 -46.67 18.69
N ASN A 152 -14.31 -46.40 19.31
CA ASN A 152 -13.74 -47.10 20.46
C ASN A 152 -13.57 -48.61 20.23
N ASP A 153 -13.16 -49.03 19.03
CA ASP A 153 -12.87 -50.43 18.69
C ASP A 153 -11.37 -50.79 18.71
N ASP A 154 -10.55 -49.87 19.24
CA ASP A 154 -9.08 -49.87 19.27
C ASP A 154 -8.43 -49.70 17.89
N THR A 155 -9.18 -49.70 16.78
CA THR A 155 -8.66 -49.38 15.44
C THR A 155 -8.62 -47.87 15.26
N LEU A 156 -7.54 -47.34 14.69
CA LEU A 156 -7.51 -45.91 14.37
C LEU A 156 -8.41 -45.60 13.18
N ASP A 157 -9.10 -44.48 13.24
CA ASP A 157 -9.94 -43.96 12.18
C ASP A 157 -9.38 -42.63 11.64
N LEU A 158 -9.58 -42.41 10.35
CA LEU A 158 -9.25 -41.17 9.66
C LEU A 158 -10.55 -40.45 9.27
N ALA A 159 -10.76 -39.27 9.85
CA ALA A 159 -11.84 -38.36 9.48
C ALA A 159 -11.30 -37.31 8.50
N GLU A 160 -11.50 -37.54 7.20
CA GLU A 160 -11.00 -36.71 6.09
C GLU A 160 -12.01 -35.62 5.75
N VAL A 161 -11.56 -34.37 5.69
CA VAL A 161 -12.34 -33.22 5.23
C VAL A 161 -12.06 -33.00 3.75
N GLU A 162 -13.08 -33.20 2.92
CA GLU A 162 -13.01 -33.02 1.47
C GLU A 162 -13.97 -31.93 1.02
N ASN A 163 -13.53 -31.11 0.06
CA ASN A 163 -14.38 -30.17 -0.65
C ASN A 163 -14.66 -30.71 -2.05
N HIS A 164 -15.93 -30.84 -2.42
CA HIS A 164 -16.37 -31.27 -3.73
C HIS A 164 -17.07 -30.14 -4.47
N ASP A 165 -16.69 -29.95 -5.74
CA ASP A 165 -17.41 -29.11 -6.69
C ASP A 165 -18.39 -29.97 -7.50
N LEU A 166 -19.70 -29.80 -7.26
CA LEU A 166 -20.74 -30.52 -7.98
C LEU A 166 -21.58 -29.57 -8.84
N PHE A 167 -21.77 -29.92 -10.11
CA PHE A 167 -22.69 -29.21 -10.99
C PHE A 167 -24.09 -29.83 -10.91
N VAL A 168 -25.03 -29.10 -10.31
CA VAL A 168 -26.43 -29.49 -10.18
C VAL A 168 -27.31 -28.39 -10.75
N ASN A 169 -28.21 -28.75 -11.67
CA ASN A 169 -29.15 -27.81 -12.31
C ASN A 169 -28.46 -26.56 -12.93
N ASN A 170 -27.33 -26.73 -13.62
CA ASN A 170 -26.51 -25.66 -14.22
C ASN A 170 -25.91 -24.65 -13.22
N ARG A 171 -25.87 -24.98 -11.93
CA ARG A 171 -25.18 -24.19 -10.90
C ARG A 171 -24.09 -25.06 -10.26
N GLN A 172 -22.92 -24.48 -10.04
CA GLN A 172 -21.83 -25.15 -9.33
C GLN A 172 -22.06 -24.98 -7.83
N HIS A 173 -22.01 -26.09 -7.11
CA HIS A 173 -22.10 -26.16 -5.66
C HIS A 173 -20.77 -26.61 -5.06
N GLU A 174 -20.33 -25.92 -4.02
CA GLU A 174 -19.22 -26.31 -3.16
C GLU A 174 -19.80 -27.07 -1.96
N ILE A 175 -19.29 -28.28 -1.72
CA ILE A 175 -19.77 -29.16 -0.65
C ILE A 175 -18.59 -29.63 0.20
N SER A 176 -18.58 -29.28 1.49
CA SER A 176 -17.61 -29.81 2.46
C SER A 176 -18.17 -31.03 3.17
N VAL A 177 -17.40 -32.12 3.16
CA VAL A 177 -17.78 -33.42 3.71
C VAL A 177 -16.68 -33.93 4.63
N VAL A 178 -17.06 -34.41 5.81
CA VAL A 178 -16.17 -35.25 6.64
C VAL A 178 -16.48 -36.71 6.34
N THR A 179 -15.50 -37.44 5.83
CA THR A 179 -15.58 -38.90 5.60
C THR A 179 -14.75 -39.62 6.65
N ILE A 180 -15.36 -40.51 7.43
CA ILE A 180 -14.70 -41.22 8.53
C ILE A 180 -14.49 -42.68 8.11
N THR A 181 -13.23 -43.12 8.08
CA THR A 181 -12.83 -44.47 7.64
C THR A 181 -11.87 -45.13 8.60
N THR A 182 -12.00 -46.43 8.81
CA THR A 182 -11.06 -47.22 9.63
C THR A 182 -9.73 -47.40 8.91
N ILE A 183 -8.63 -47.35 9.67
CA ILE A 183 -7.29 -47.65 9.17
C ILE A 183 -6.98 -49.12 9.37
N GLU A 184 -7.47 -49.91 8.42
CA GLU A 184 -7.21 -51.34 8.33
C GLU A 184 -6.85 -51.78 6.91
N ALA A 185 -6.46 -53.05 6.75
CA ALA A 185 -6.07 -53.60 5.44
C ALA A 185 -7.19 -53.47 4.39
N ASN A 186 -8.45 -53.54 4.83
CA ASN A 186 -9.65 -53.29 4.04
C ASN A 186 -10.52 -52.23 4.74
N PRO A 187 -10.26 -50.92 4.50
CA PRO A 187 -10.94 -49.83 5.20
C PRO A 187 -12.46 -49.93 5.13
N ARG A 188 -13.12 -49.74 6.27
CA ARG A 188 -14.57 -49.63 6.39
C ARG A 188 -14.94 -48.16 6.55
N MET A 189 -15.95 -47.70 5.84
CA MET A 189 -16.51 -46.36 6.03
C MET A 189 -17.47 -46.39 7.22
N LEU A 190 -17.17 -45.60 8.24
CA LEU A 190 -17.99 -45.49 9.46
C LEU A 190 -19.09 -44.44 9.30
N GLY A 191 -18.84 -43.37 8.54
CA GLY A 191 -19.84 -42.34 8.28
C GLY A 191 -19.37 -41.25 7.31
N GLN A 192 -20.34 -40.51 6.77
CA GLN A 192 -20.11 -39.29 5.99
C GLN A 192 -21.02 -38.18 6.50
N ILE A 193 -20.43 -37.01 6.72
CA ILE A 193 -21.10 -35.86 7.32
C ILE A 193 -20.92 -34.66 6.39
N VAL A 194 -22.00 -34.17 5.79
CA VAL A 194 -21.99 -32.94 5.00
C VAL A 194 -22.25 -31.77 5.93
N PHE A 195 -21.38 -30.77 5.95
CA PHE A 195 -21.49 -29.62 6.87
C PHE A 195 -21.38 -28.25 6.19
N ASN A 196 -20.95 -28.19 4.92
CA ASN A 196 -21.19 -27.04 4.04
C ASN A 196 -21.74 -27.55 2.70
N CYS A 197 -22.77 -26.91 2.16
CA CYS A 197 -23.31 -27.22 0.83
C CYS A 197 -23.94 -25.94 0.28
N ARG A 198 -23.19 -25.19 -0.52
CA ARG A 198 -23.63 -23.89 -1.04
C ARG A 198 -23.37 -23.77 -2.54
N PRO A 199 -24.10 -22.93 -3.26
CA PRO A 199 -23.69 -22.49 -4.57
C PRO A 199 -22.37 -21.70 -4.52
N SER A 200 -21.49 -21.89 -5.50
CA SER A 200 -20.20 -21.18 -5.63
C SER A 200 -20.32 -19.64 -5.75
N ASP A 201 -21.50 -19.12 -6.08
CA ASP A 201 -21.82 -17.70 -6.13
C ASP A 201 -22.43 -17.16 -4.82
N ALA A 202 -22.51 -17.96 -3.76
CA ALA A 202 -22.85 -17.51 -2.41
C ALA A 202 -21.57 -17.19 -1.62
N GLU A 203 -21.55 -16.07 -0.88
CA GLU A 203 -20.36 -15.60 -0.13
C GLU A 203 -19.97 -16.50 1.06
N GLY A 204 -18.67 -16.47 1.39
CA GLY A 204 -17.90 -17.29 2.33
C GLY A 204 -18.31 -17.33 3.81
N GLU A 205 -19.19 -16.44 4.27
CA GLU A 205 -19.20 -16.03 5.69
C GLU A 205 -20.00 -16.90 6.67
N ASP A 206 -20.52 -18.01 6.19
CA ASP A 206 -21.03 -19.11 7.02
C ASP A 206 -20.25 -20.39 6.74
N ASP A 207 -18.95 -20.30 6.47
CA ASP A 207 -18.13 -21.51 6.39
C ASP A 207 -18.06 -22.16 7.76
N TRP A 208 -18.66 -23.33 7.87
CA TRP A 208 -18.50 -24.15 9.05
C TRP A 208 -17.17 -24.85 8.98
N THR A 209 -16.58 -25.03 10.15
CA THR A 209 -15.39 -25.81 10.38
C THR A 209 -15.75 -26.98 11.28
N VAL A 210 -14.90 -28.00 11.22
CA VAL A 210 -14.98 -29.15 12.12
C VAL A 210 -13.79 -29.13 13.05
N SER A 211 -14.05 -29.24 14.34
CA SER A 211 -13.08 -29.51 15.40
C SER A 211 -13.31 -30.91 15.98
N CYS A 212 -12.33 -31.45 16.68
CA CYS A 212 -12.45 -32.73 17.38
C CYS A 212 -12.08 -32.54 18.85
N GLU A 213 -12.94 -33.00 19.77
CA GLU A 213 -12.77 -32.81 21.21
C GLU A 213 -13.23 -34.02 22.04
N HIS A 214 -12.79 -34.11 23.30
CA HIS A 214 -13.30 -35.06 24.28
C HIS A 214 -14.34 -34.36 25.16
N LEU A 215 -15.51 -34.97 25.39
CA LEU A 215 -16.57 -34.37 26.22
C LEU A 215 -16.29 -34.47 27.73
N ASP A 216 -15.47 -35.43 28.15
CA ASP A 216 -14.97 -35.57 29.52
C ASP A 216 -13.58 -36.23 29.53
N GLN A 217 -12.95 -36.38 30.71
CA GLN A 217 -11.59 -36.91 30.84
C GLN A 217 -11.47 -38.41 30.49
N GLU A 218 -12.58 -39.14 30.30
CA GLU A 218 -12.60 -40.56 29.94
C GLU A 218 -13.35 -40.84 28.62
N GLY A 219 -13.79 -39.80 27.91
CA GLY A 219 -14.85 -39.89 26.90
C GLY A 219 -14.37 -40.12 25.47
N SER A 220 -15.20 -40.80 24.68
CA SER A 220 -15.01 -40.98 23.23
C SER A 220 -14.80 -39.65 22.52
N PRO A 221 -13.96 -39.60 21.47
CA PRO A 221 -13.81 -38.38 20.68
C PRO A 221 -15.13 -38.01 19.99
N VAL A 222 -15.37 -36.70 19.88
CA VAL A 222 -16.57 -36.12 19.29
C VAL A 222 -16.15 -35.11 18.24
N LEU A 223 -16.80 -35.17 17.09
CA LEU A 223 -16.66 -34.16 16.04
C LEU A 223 -17.64 -33.03 16.33
N SER A 224 -17.08 -31.84 16.38
CA SER A 224 -17.76 -30.62 16.79
C SER A 224 -17.79 -29.67 15.61
N PHE A 225 -18.97 -29.18 15.25
CA PHE A 225 -19.20 -28.40 14.03
C PHE A 225 -19.73 -27.02 14.38
N GLY A 226 -19.14 -25.98 13.78
CA GLY A 226 -19.56 -24.59 13.99
C GLY A 226 -18.91 -23.58 13.05
N PRO A 227 -19.26 -22.29 13.14
CA PRO A 227 -18.79 -21.25 12.22
C PRO A 227 -17.28 -20.95 12.37
N SER A 228 -16.60 -20.69 11.25
CA SER A 228 -15.15 -20.40 11.16
C SER A 228 -14.68 -19.09 11.82
N GLY A 229 -15.58 -18.18 12.24
CA GLY A 229 -15.25 -16.81 12.70
C GLY A 229 -15.52 -16.48 14.17
N GLY A 230 -15.86 -17.45 15.03
CA GLY A 230 -16.17 -17.20 16.45
C GLY A 230 -14.93 -16.82 17.27
N ARG A 231 -14.96 -15.67 17.99
CA ARG A 231 -13.82 -15.14 18.79
C ARG A 231 -13.37 -16.05 19.96
N ASN A 232 -14.15 -17.08 20.30
CA ASN A 232 -13.80 -18.14 21.24
C ASN A 232 -14.23 -19.49 20.63
N GLU A 233 -13.28 -20.30 20.16
CA GLU A 233 -13.56 -21.59 19.48
C GLU A 233 -14.49 -22.50 20.30
N ARG A 234 -14.43 -22.46 21.64
CA ARG A 234 -15.22 -23.34 22.52
C ARG A 234 -16.67 -22.89 22.80
N GLU A 235 -17.05 -21.64 22.56
CA GLU A 235 -18.38 -21.12 22.93
C GLU A 235 -19.40 -21.17 21.77
N HIS A 236 -18.98 -21.61 20.58
CA HIS A 236 -19.79 -21.51 19.36
C HIS A 236 -20.00 -22.82 18.60
N HIS A 237 -19.57 -23.96 19.13
CA HIS A 237 -19.88 -25.26 18.52
C HIS A 237 -21.35 -25.62 18.74
N GLN A 238 -22.09 -25.75 17.65
CA GLN A 238 -23.55 -25.89 17.66
C GLN A 238 -23.98 -27.35 17.55
N PHE A 239 -23.17 -28.20 16.91
CA PHE A 239 -23.47 -29.62 16.72
C PHE A 239 -22.32 -30.50 17.19
N LEU A 240 -22.64 -31.44 18.07
CA LEU A 240 -21.73 -32.46 18.55
C LEU A 240 -22.15 -33.81 17.98
N ILE A 241 -21.23 -34.49 17.28
CA ILE A 241 -21.48 -35.77 16.64
C ILE A 241 -20.52 -36.81 17.21
N HIS A 242 -21.11 -37.89 17.69
CA HIS A 242 -20.40 -38.99 18.35
C HIS A 242 -20.81 -40.32 17.72
N TRP A 243 -20.02 -41.35 17.97
CA TRP A 243 -20.37 -42.72 17.60
C TRP A 243 -21.37 -43.31 18.61
N ASP A 244 -22.54 -43.74 18.13
CA ASP A 244 -23.51 -44.51 18.91
C ASP A 244 -23.15 -46.00 18.82
N SER A 245 -22.50 -46.52 19.86
CA SER A 245 -22.04 -47.92 19.89
C SER A 245 -23.16 -48.96 19.79
N GLN A 246 -24.38 -48.60 20.20
CA GLN A 246 -25.53 -49.50 20.15
C GLN A 246 -26.08 -49.62 18.73
N LYS A 247 -26.18 -48.49 18.02
CA LYS A 247 -26.64 -48.45 16.63
C LYS A 247 -25.55 -48.74 15.61
N LYS A 248 -24.28 -48.66 16.03
CA LYS A 248 -23.09 -48.76 15.18
C LYS A 248 -23.11 -47.76 14.04
N GLU A 249 -23.46 -46.52 14.36
CA GLU A 249 -23.50 -45.39 13.43
C GLU A 249 -23.20 -44.09 14.18
N PHE A 250 -22.80 -43.03 13.47
CA PHE A 250 -22.68 -41.70 14.06
C PHE A 250 -24.06 -41.11 14.35
N ALA A 251 -24.18 -40.42 15.48
CA ALA A 251 -25.40 -39.75 15.92
C ALA A 251 -25.08 -38.35 16.46
N ILE A 252 -26.03 -37.43 16.22
CA ILE A 252 -25.98 -36.08 16.78
C ILE A 252 -26.29 -36.17 18.28
N LEU A 253 -25.31 -35.87 19.13
CA LEU A 253 -25.44 -35.87 20.58
C LEU A 253 -26.15 -34.61 21.09
N GLN A 254 -25.76 -33.46 20.54
CA GLN A 254 -26.31 -32.15 20.89
C GLN A 254 -26.55 -31.35 19.61
N ALA A 255 -27.71 -30.70 19.56
CA ALA A 255 -28.10 -29.73 18.55
C ALA A 255 -28.71 -28.51 19.25
N PRO A 256 -28.72 -27.31 18.64
CA PRO A 256 -29.36 -26.14 19.22
C PRO A 256 -30.88 -26.39 19.36
N GLU A 257 -31.47 -26.06 20.51
CA GLU A 257 -32.91 -26.30 20.79
C GLU A 257 -33.84 -25.60 19.77
N ASP A 258 -33.36 -24.51 19.15
CA ASP A 258 -34.16 -23.62 18.32
C ASP A 258 -33.96 -23.81 16.79
N GLU A 259 -33.07 -24.71 16.35
CA GLU A 259 -32.66 -24.78 14.95
C GLU A 259 -32.70 -26.22 14.38
N PRO A 260 -33.38 -26.46 13.25
CA PRO A 260 -33.46 -27.80 12.67
C PRO A 260 -32.09 -28.26 12.17
N SER A 261 -31.58 -29.36 12.73
CA SER A 261 -30.25 -29.94 12.44
C SER A 261 -29.93 -30.11 10.95
N HIS A 262 -30.93 -30.46 10.14
CA HIS A 262 -30.80 -30.69 8.70
C HIS A 262 -30.50 -29.44 7.85
N ARG A 263 -30.44 -28.23 8.44
CA ARG A 263 -30.12 -26.99 7.71
C ARG A 263 -28.63 -26.72 7.56
N HIS A 264 -27.81 -27.19 8.49
CA HIS A 264 -26.37 -26.90 8.53
C HIS A 264 -25.51 -28.15 8.49
N LEU A 265 -26.06 -29.30 8.88
CA LEU A 265 -25.32 -30.54 8.86
C LEU A 265 -26.24 -31.71 8.52
N ARG A 266 -25.72 -32.69 7.78
CA ARG A 266 -26.44 -33.95 7.52
C ARG A 266 -25.50 -35.14 7.53
N LEU A 267 -25.87 -36.16 8.29
CA LEU A 267 -25.28 -37.49 8.18
C LEU A 267 -25.89 -38.20 6.97
N LEU A 268 -25.04 -38.61 6.04
CA LEU A 268 -25.47 -39.39 4.87
C LEU A 268 -25.58 -40.86 5.24
N GLY A 269 -26.65 -41.52 4.76
CA GLY A 269 -26.74 -42.96 4.87
C GLY A 269 -25.68 -43.64 4.00
N SER A 270 -25.21 -44.82 4.38
CA SER A 270 -24.14 -45.58 3.69
C SER A 270 -24.40 -45.93 2.22
N LYS A 271 -25.60 -45.63 1.68
CA LYS A 271 -25.99 -45.84 0.27
C LYS A 271 -26.41 -44.55 -0.45
N GLU A 272 -26.38 -43.40 0.22
CA GLU A 272 -26.76 -42.11 -0.36
C GLU A 272 -25.55 -41.47 -1.06
N ALA A 273 -25.69 -41.11 -2.34
CA ALA A 273 -24.63 -40.45 -3.10
C ALA A 273 -24.74 -38.91 -2.99
N LEU A 274 -23.59 -38.21 -2.95
CA LEU A 274 -23.52 -36.74 -2.85
C LEU A 274 -24.30 -36.02 -3.96
N ASP A 275 -24.25 -36.53 -5.20
CA ASP A 275 -25.02 -35.99 -6.33
C ASP A 275 -26.54 -36.03 -6.10
N SER A 276 -27.02 -37.10 -5.47
CA SER A 276 -28.44 -37.28 -5.15
C SER A 276 -28.86 -36.35 -4.02
N PHE A 277 -27.98 -36.13 -3.05
CA PHE A 277 -28.18 -35.18 -1.95
C PHE A 277 -28.26 -33.73 -2.47
N ALA A 278 -27.30 -33.31 -3.30
CA ALA A 278 -27.26 -31.96 -3.86
C ALA A 278 -28.49 -31.65 -4.77
N LYS A 279 -29.00 -32.65 -5.52
CA LYS A 279 -30.23 -32.52 -6.32
C LYS A 279 -31.51 -32.30 -5.50
N GLY A 280 -31.52 -32.69 -4.22
CA GLY A 280 -32.66 -32.55 -3.32
C GLY A 280 -32.77 -31.20 -2.59
N ASN A 281 -32.15 -30.13 -3.13
CA ASN A 281 -31.89 -28.83 -2.47
C ASN A 281 -30.82 -28.86 -1.35
N GLY A 282 -30.00 -29.92 -1.26
CA GLY A 282 -28.82 -29.98 -0.37
C GLY A 282 -29.13 -29.79 1.11
N LEU A 283 -28.18 -29.17 1.84
CA LEU A 283 -28.47 -28.59 3.15
C LEU A 283 -29.40 -27.41 2.90
N GLY A 284 -30.54 -27.32 3.59
CA GLY A 284 -31.54 -26.26 3.41
C GLY A 284 -31.05 -24.89 3.89
N TYR A 285 -29.87 -24.47 3.44
CA TYR A 285 -29.22 -23.21 3.74
C TYR A 285 -30.19 -22.09 3.37
N PRO A 286 -30.69 -21.31 4.34
CA PRO A 286 -31.19 -20.00 3.97
C PRO A 286 -30.00 -19.28 3.35
N VAL A 287 -30.11 -18.84 2.10
CA VAL A 287 -29.18 -17.85 1.54
C VAL A 287 -29.34 -16.63 2.44
N ARG A 288 -28.54 -16.57 3.50
CA ARG A 288 -28.47 -15.40 4.35
C ARG A 288 -27.78 -14.34 3.48
N PRO A 289 -28.32 -13.14 3.41
CA PRO A 289 -27.67 -12.08 2.68
C PRO A 289 -26.27 -11.81 3.28
N SER A 290 -25.36 -11.29 2.45
CA SER A 290 -23.92 -11.14 2.67
C SER A 290 -23.49 -10.68 4.06
N SER A 291 -22.22 -10.94 4.37
CA SER A 291 -21.39 -10.34 5.43
C SER A 291 -21.74 -8.93 5.85
N GLU A 292 -21.93 -8.08 4.83
CA GLU A 292 -22.20 -6.67 4.96
C GLU A 292 -23.53 -6.42 5.69
N GLN A 293 -24.34 -7.47 5.87
CA GLN A 293 -25.58 -7.43 6.61
C GLN A 293 -25.49 -8.00 8.04
N ARG A 294 -24.43 -8.71 8.42
CA ARG A 294 -24.32 -9.39 9.72
C ARG A 294 -23.45 -8.71 10.77
N GLU A 295 -22.45 -7.90 10.38
CA GLU A 295 -21.84 -6.94 11.32
C GLU A 295 -22.84 -5.82 11.73
N LYS A 296 -24.08 -5.87 11.26
CA LYS A 296 -25.17 -4.93 11.55
C LYS A 296 -25.96 -5.20 12.84
N LEU A 297 -25.31 -5.65 13.89
CA LEU A 297 -25.83 -5.30 15.21
C LEU A 297 -24.79 -4.41 15.87
N PRO A 298 -24.86 -3.08 15.64
CA PRO A 298 -24.26 -2.14 16.59
C PRO A 298 -24.58 -2.62 17.99
N THR A 299 -23.57 -2.59 18.87
CA THR A 299 -23.88 -2.45 20.28
C THR A 299 -24.86 -1.28 20.37
N PRO A 300 -26.09 -1.46 20.88
CA PRO A 300 -27.09 -0.40 20.86
C PRO A 300 -26.50 0.81 21.57
N GLN A 301 -26.10 1.81 20.78
CA GLN A 301 -25.60 3.06 21.30
C GLN A 301 -26.81 3.88 21.70
N LYS A 302 -26.65 4.62 22.80
CA LYS A 302 -27.66 5.61 23.14
C LYS A 302 -27.66 6.66 22.03
N PRO A 303 -28.84 7.14 21.60
CA PRO A 303 -28.92 8.25 20.67
C PRO A 303 -28.05 9.41 21.17
N TYR A 304 -27.34 10.08 20.27
CA TYR A 304 -26.53 11.22 20.66
C TYR A 304 -27.41 12.32 21.28
N GLU A 305 -27.18 12.57 22.56
CA GLU A 305 -27.78 13.69 23.28
C GLU A 305 -26.85 14.90 23.23
N PHE A 306 -27.26 15.93 22.51
CA PHE A 306 -26.50 17.17 22.45
C PHE A 306 -26.39 17.80 23.83
N ARG A 307 -25.15 18.08 24.23
CA ARG A 307 -24.81 18.98 25.33
C ARG A 307 -24.02 20.13 24.74
N SER A 308 -24.40 21.35 25.09
CA SER A 308 -23.66 22.54 24.65
C SER A 308 -22.19 22.40 25.05
N LEU A 309 -21.29 22.76 24.13
CA LEU A 309 -19.84 22.79 24.35
C LEU A 309 -19.40 24.16 24.86
N LYS A 310 -20.35 24.95 25.36
CA LYS A 310 -20.09 26.20 26.06
C LYS A 310 -19.16 25.91 27.25
N ASP A 311 -18.15 26.75 27.38
CA ASP A 311 -17.09 26.65 28.40
C ASP A 311 -16.16 25.42 28.28
N SER A 312 -16.31 24.56 27.26
CA SER A 312 -15.34 23.48 27.02
C SER A 312 -13.95 24.05 26.70
N PRO A 313 -12.85 23.47 27.22
CA PRO A 313 -11.49 23.79 26.80
C PRO A 313 -11.26 23.57 25.30
N ASP A 314 -10.34 24.34 24.69
CA ASP A 314 -10.04 24.23 23.25
C ASP A 314 -9.52 22.83 22.86
N GLN A 315 -8.76 22.17 23.73
CA GLN A 315 -8.32 20.78 23.54
C GLN A 315 -9.51 19.81 23.45
N ASP A 316 -10.47 19.93 24.37
CA ASP A 316 -11.67 19.08 24.39
C ASP A 316 -12.56 19.34 23.17
N LEU A 317 -12.63 20.61 22.74
CA LEU A 317 -13.33 20.99 21.51
C LEU A 317 -12.67 20.33 20.30
N LEU A 318 -11.35 20.45 20.16
CA LEU A 318 -10.61 19.81 19.06
C LEU A 318 -10.75 18.28 19.08
N SER A 319 -10.68 17.65 20.25
CA SER A 319 -10.94 16.20 20.42
C SER A 319 -12.38 15.83 20.05
N PHE A 320 -13.36 16.70 20.34
CA PHE A 320 -14.74 16.48 19.91
C PHE A 320 -14.85 16.43 18.39
N PHE A 321 -14.22 17.37 17.67
CA PHE A 321 -14.25 17.43 16.20
C PHE A 321 -13.35 16.37 15.53
N LYS A 322 -12.22 15.99 16.13
CA LYS A 322 -11.34 14.92 15.60
C LYS A 322 -11.92 13.51 15.76
N GLY A 323 -12.67 13.26 16.83
CA GLY A 323 -13.20 11.92 17.14
C GLY A 323 -12.12 10.89 17.52
N LYS A 324 -12.49 9.60 17.57
CA LYS A 324 -11.55 8.48 17.80
C LYS A 324 -11.36 7.72 16.48
N PRO A 325 -10.13 7.70 15.93
CA PRO A 325 -9.86 6.96 14.69
C PRO A 325 -10.09 5.46 14.89
N ARG A 326 -10.53 4.78 13.83
CA ARG A 326 -10.88 3.36 13.87
C ARG A 326 -9.63 2.48 13.99
N ASN A 327 -9.73 1.31 14.60
CA ASN A 327 -8.60 0.38 14.68
C ASN A 327 -8.11 -0.14 13.31
N ASN A 328 -8.95 -0.17 12.26
CA ASN A 328 -8.48 -0.57 10.92
C ASN A 328 -7.55 0.46 10.27
N ASP A 329 -7.70 1.76 10.60
CA ASP A 329 -6.69 2.76 10.25
C ASP A 329 -5.34 2.47 10.95
N ARG A 330 -5.31 1.69 12.05
CA ARG A 330 -4.07 1.23 12.69
C ARG A 330 -3.39 0.10 11.95
N PHE A 331 -4.09 -0.71 11.14
CA PHE A 331 -3.43 -1.73 10.32
C PHE A 331 -2.68 -1.08 9.14
N GLU A 332 -3.22 0.00 8.57
CA GLU A 332 -2.54 0.76 7.52
C GLU A 332 -1.51 1.76 8.07
N ARG A 333 -1.68 2.27 9.30
CA ARG A 333 -0.81 3.33 9.85
C ARG A 333 0.00 2.99 11.09
N GLY A 334 -0.17 1.81 11.70
CA GLY A 334 0.46 1.41 12.97
C GLY A 334 0.34 2.46 14.08
N SER A 335 1.08 2.29 15.18
CA SER A 335 1.43 3.44 16.01
C SER A 335 2.63 4.15 15.37
N PRO A 336 2.76 5.49 15.49
CA PRO A 336 3.98 6.16 15.08
C PRO A 336 5.19 5.54 15.77
N LEU A 337 6.30 5.41 15.05
CA LEU A 337 7.54 4.95 15.65
C LEU A 337 7.98 5.90 16.78
N SER A 338 8.47 5.33 17.88
CA SER A 338 8.84 6.05 19.09
C SER A 338 10.31 5.80 19.46
N LEU A 339 10.94 6.81 20.06
CA LEU A 339 12.31 6.70 20.59
C LEU A 339 12.22 6.23 22.05
N PRO A 340 12.98 5.19 22.46
CA PRO A 340 13.05 4.79 23.86
C PRO A 340 13.51 5.95 24.76
N GLU A 341 13.03 5.97 26.01
CA GLU A 341 13.55 6.89 27.02
C GLU A 341 15.06 6.69 27.19
N ASN A 342 15.80 7.80 27.33
CA ASN A 342 17.26 7.81 27.48
C ASN A 342 18.04 7.11 26.36
N PHE A 343 17.45 6.90 25.16
CA PHE A 343 18.10 6.20 24.04
C PHE A 343 19.55 6.62 23.79
N TRP A 344 19.83 7.93 23.77
CA TRP A 344 21.17 8.50 23.51
C TRP A 344 22.19 8.27 24.63
N HIS A 345 21.78 7.72 25.77
CA HIS A 345 22.62 7.45 26.93
C HIS A 345 22.80 5.95 27.22
N LEU A 346 22.15 5.08 26.44
CA LEU A 346 22.30 3.63 26.53
C LEU A 346 23.61 3.19 25.88
N ASP A 347 24.08 1.98 26.21
CA ASP A 347 25.10 1.31 25.39
C ASP A 347 24.54 1.07 23.97
N PRO A 348 25.32 1.19 22.89
CA PRO A 348 24.81 1.06 21.52
C PRO A 348 24.05 -0.25 21.25
N LYS A 349 24.46 -1.37 21.86
CA LYS A 349 23.79 -2.66 21.72
C LYS A 349 22.44 -2.68 22.45
N GLU A 350 22.40 -2.09 23.64
CA GLU A 350 21.17 -1.93 24.42
C GLU A 350 20.19 -0.97 23.73
N ALA A 351 20.70 0.14 23.19
CA ALA A 351 19.95 1.13 22.42
C ALA A 351 19.27 0.48 21.20
N ALA A 352 20.00 -0.35 20.45
CA ALA A 352 19.47 -1.09 19.31
C ALA A 352 18.28 -1.97 19.72
N LEU A 353 18.44 -2.79 20.77
CA LEU A 353 17.38 -3.68 21.24
C LEU A 353 16.19 -2.91 21.82
N ALA A 354 16.45 -1.84 22.57
CA ALA A 354 15.42 -0.97 23.13
C ALA A 354 14.58 -0.32 22.03
N LEU A 355 15.22 0.15 20.96
CA LEU A 355 14.53 0.76 19.82
C LEU A 355 13.60 -0.22 19.11
N VAL A 356 14.06 -1.45 18.84
CA VAL A 356 13.19 -2.47 18.24
C VAL A 356 12.02 -2.79 19.16
N LYS A 357 12.27 -3.03 20.46
CA LYS A 357 11.21 -3.36 21.44
C LYS A 357 10.18 -2.25 21.62
N ALA A 358 10.61 -0.99 21.66
CA ALA A 358 9.72 0.17 21.78
C ALA A 358 8.76 0.27 20.58
N ASN A 359 9.16 -0.26 19.43
CA ASN A 359 8.41 -0.24 18.19
C ASN A 359 7.78 -1.61 17.84
N SER A 360 7.79 -2.55 18.79
CA SER A 360 7.01 -3.79 18.70
C SER A 360 5.70 -3.67 19.49
N ASP A 361 4.57 -4.01 18.87
CA ASP A 361 3.27 -4.05 19.55
C ASP A 361 3.13 -5.27 20.49
N SER A 362 2.05 -5.34 21.27
CA SER A 362 1.82 -6.43 22.23
C SER A 362 1.74 -7.80 21.57
N THR A 363 1.13 -7.89 20.38
CA THR A 363 1.00 -9.14 19.62
C THR A 363 2.37 -9.59 19.13
N GLN A 364 3.18 -8.65 18.64
CA GLN A 364 4.54 -8.92 18.18
C GLN A 364 5.45 -9.35 19.34
N ARG A 365 5.37 -8.70 20.50
CA ARG A 365 6.15 -9.09 21.69
C ARG A 365 5.74 -10.46 22.24
N PHE A 366 4.49 -10.84 22.07
CA PHE A 366 3.98 -12.16 22.46
C PHE A 366 4.43 -13.25 21.48
N ARG A 367 4.42 -12.95 20.18
CA ARG A 367 4.72 -13.91 19.11
C ARG A 367 6.21 -14.05 18.80
N TRP A 368 7.00 -12.99 18.92
CA TRP A 368 8.38 -12.96 18.47
C TRP A 368 9.33 -12.73 19.62
N GLN A 369 10.27 -13.66 19.79
CA GLN A 369 11.40 -13.44 20.68
C GLN A 369 12.56 -12.83 19.89
N LEU A 370 13.11 -11.72 20.40
CA LEU A 370 14.25 -11.03 19.81
C LEU A 370 15.55 -11.40 20.51
N ALA A 371 16.59 -11.72 19.74
CA ALA A 371 17.95 -11.91 20.23
C ALA A 371 18.96 -11.16 19.34
N VAL A 372 20.11 -10.76 19.91
CA VAL A 372 21.20 -10.16 19.16
C VAL A 372 22.21 -11.24 18.81
N ASP A 373 22.41 -11.50 17.53
CA ASP A 373 23.47 -12.39 17.04
C ASP A 373 24.84 -11.78 17.37
N ALA A 374 25.59 -12.42 18.27
CA ALA A 374 26.90 -11.95 18.71
C ALA A 374 28.08 -12.74 18.12
N ARG A 375 27.83 -13.56 17.07
CA ARG A 375 28.88 -14.41 16.46
C ARG A 375 29.96 -13.56 15.72
N PRO A 376 31.18 -14.09 15.49
CA PRO A 376 32.25 -13.33 14.86
C PRO A 376 31.97 -12.85 13.41
N PRO A 377 32.52 -11.68 13.00
CA PRO A 377 33.15 -10.68 13.86
C PRO A 377 32.09 -10.05 14.76
N ALA A 378 32.29 -10.13 16.08
CA ALA A 378 31.28 -9.75 17.07
C ALA A 378 31.22 -8.23 17.30
N ALA A 379 32.30 -7.52 16.97
CA ALA A 379 32.44 -6.10 17.24
C ALA A 379 32.13 -5.25 15.98
N PRO A 380 31.46 -4.10 16.14
CA PRO A 380 31.37 -3.12 15.05
C PRO A 380 32.77 -2.63 14.66
N PRO A 381 33.01 -2.28 13.37
CA PRO A 381 34.30 -1.72 12.96
C PRO A 381 34.67 -0.49 13.77
N THR A 382 35.96 -0.26 14.02
CA THR A 382 36.45 0.87 14.85
C THR A 382 36.28 2.23 14.16
N SER A 383 36.41 2.28 12.84
CA SER A 383 36.19 3.49 12.03
C SER A 383 35.77 3.12 10.62
N GLY A 384 35.12 4.07 9.93
CA GLY A 384 34.70 3.91 8.54
C GLY A 384 33.57 4.86 8.16
N TRP A 385 32.80 4.46 7.15
CA TRP A 385 31.59 5.13 6.69
C TRP A 385 30.37 4.23 6.77
N LEU A 386 29.24 4.80 7.17
CA LEU A 386 27.93 4.19 7.04
C LEU A 386 27.10 5.07 6.11
N VAL A 387 26.59 4.50 5.01
CA VAL A 387 25.86 5.22 3.97
C VAL A 387 24.47 4.64 3.85
N PHE A 388 23.47 5.44 4.19
CA PHE A 388 22.06 5.15 3.96
C PHE A 388 21.59 5.97 2.77
N ASP A 389 20.99 5.34 1.76
CA ASP A 389 20.36 6.03 0.63
C ASP A 389 18.90 5.58 0.54
N GLY A 390 17.94 6.51 0.66
CA GLY A 390 16.52 6.19 0.55
C GLY A 390 15.80 7.09 -0.45
N SER A 391 14.89 6.53 -1.24
CA SER A 391 14.06 7.23 -2.21
C SER A 391 12.58 6.91 -2.02
N SER A 392 11.68 7.85 -2.31
CA SER A 392 10.24 7.59 -2.40
C SER A 392 9.87 6.83 -3.69
N ALA A 393 8.63 6.34 -3.78
CA ALA A 393 8.10 5.85 -5.04
C ALA A 393 8.13 6.96 -6.11
N PRO A 394 8.56 6.68 -7.34
CA PRO A 394 8.64 7.67 -8.40
C PRO A 394 7.28 8.00 -9.03
N CYS A 395 6.14 7.64 -8.45
CA CYS A 395 4.85 7.81 -9.10
C CYS A 395 4.50 9.30 -9.30
N TYR A 396 4.36 10.07 -8.22
CA TYR A 396 3.87 11.46 -8.30
C TYR A 396 4.92 12.51 -7.95
N SER A 397 5.76 12.23 -6.95
CA SER A 397 6.92 13.02 -6.57
C SER A 397 8.00 12.05 -6.15
N PHE A 398 9.23 12.27 -6.61
CA PHE A 398 10.37 11.45 -6.25
C PHE A 398 11.30 12.27 -5.38
N SER A 399 11.43 11.85 -4.12
CA SER A 399 12.35 12.45 -3.16
C SER A 399 13.42 11.44 -2.80
N THR A 400 14.68 11.86 -2.79
CA THR A 400 15.78 11.09 -2.23
C THR A 400 16.27 11.76 -0.96
N ALA A 401 16.61 10.96 0.04
CA ALA A 401 17.33 11.41 1.21
C ALA A 401 18.41 10.38 1.53
N GLY A 402 19.66 10.80 1.39
CA GLY A 402 20.83 10.02 1.71
C GLY A 402 21.65 10.65 2.82
N ILE A 403 22.21 9.79 3.66
CA ILE A 403 22.94 10.14 4.87
C ILE A 403 24.22 9.31 4.89
N ALA A 404 25.37 9.97 4.85
CA ALA A 404 26.67 9.33 5.00
C ALA A 404 27.33 9.78 6.31
N LEU A 405 27.53 8.84 7.22
CA LEU A 405 28.15 9.04 8.51
C LEU A 405 29.61 8.59 8.46
N ARG A 406 30.54 9.53 8.65
CA ARG A 406 31.94 9.23 8.98
C ARG A 406 32.06 9.01 10.49
N PHE A 407 32.47 7.83 10.91
CA PHE A 407 32.58 7.47 12.33
C PHE A 407 33.98 6.95 12.70
N GLY A 408 34.29 7.00 14.01
CA GLY A 408 35.51 6.42 14.57
C GLY A 408 36.77 7.26 14.38
N VAL A 409 36.63 8.50 13.94
CA VAL A 409 37.71 9.49 13.78
C VAL A 409 37.44 10.70 14.67
N SER A 410 38.50 11.44 15.04
CA SER A 410 38.39 12.62 15.91
C SER A 410 37.40 13.65 15.37
N ASP A 411 37.40 13.81 14.04
CA ASP A 411 36.56 14.73 13.31
C ASP A 411 35.41 13.97 12.65
N SER A 412 34.58 13.29 13.45
CA SER A 412 33.40 12.58 12.94
C SER A 412 32.37 13.57 12.38
N TRP A 413 31.63 13.17 11.34
CA TRP A 413 30.67 14.07 10.71
C TRP A 413 29.61 13.32 9.91
N LEU A 414 28.49 13.99 9.72
CA LEU A 414 27.37 13.56 8.90
C LEU A 414 27.34 14.38 7.61
N LEU A 415 27.20 13.72 6.49
CA LEU A 415 26.78 14.31 5.23
C LEU A 415 25.31 13.97 5.02
N VAL A 416 24.46 14.99 4.92
CA VAL A 416 23.06 14.82 4.53
C VAL A 416 22.88 15.37 3.14
N LYS A 417 22.36 14.55 2.24
CA LYS A 417 22.03 14.91 0.86
C LYS A 417 20.56 14.61 0.61
N GLU A 418 19.89 15.54 -0.03
CA GLU A 418 18.49 15.39 -0.39
C GLU A 418 18.25 15.93 -1.79
N SER A 419 17.30 15.32 -2.46
CA SER A 419 16.78 15.84 -3.71
C SER A 419 15.29 15.60 -3.82
N ASN A 420 14.62 16.45 -4.58
CA ASN A 420 13.23 16.23 -4.97
C ASN A 420 13.07 16.54 -6.45
N HIS A 421 12.33 15.71 -7.16
CA HIS A 421 11.90 15.92 -8.54
C HIS A 421 10.51 15.36 -8.78
N GLN A 422 9.93 15.73 -9.92
CA GLN A 422 8.63 15.23 -10.34
C GLN A 422 8.67 13.71 -10.57
N GLY A 423 7.65 12.99 -10.09
CA GLY A 423 7.49 11.57 -10.39
C GLY A 423 7.07 11.33 -11.84
N GLY A 424 7.14 10.08 -12.32
CA GLY A 424 6.83 9.70 -13.69
C GLY A 424 5.39 10.03 -14.13
N VAL A 425 4.42 10.03 -13.21
CA VAL A 425 3.06 10.48 -13.48
C VAL A 425 3.05 12.02 -13.52
N GLY A 426 2.79 12.56 -14.72
CA GLY A 426 2.78 14.00 -14.95
C GLY A 426 4.17 14.64 -15.07
N ALA A 427 5.24 13.84 -15.19
CA ALA A 427 6.57 14.32 -15.55
C ALA A 427 6.53 14.99 -16.92
N ASP A 428 7.17 16.15 -16.99
CA ASP A 428 7.34 16.93 -18.20
C ASP A 428 8.77 17.49 -18.22
N ALA A 429 9.59 16.95 -19.12
CA ALA A 429 11.02 17.27 -19.20
C ALA A 429 11.31 18.73 -19.59
N PHE A 430 10.32 19.47 -20.10
CA PHE A 430 10.45 20.91 -20.39
C PHE A 430 10.09 21.81 -19.20
N VAL A 431 9.45 21.24 -18.17
CA VAL A 431 8.90 21.97 -17.03
C VAL A 431 9.67 21.63 -15.76
N ASP A 432 9.94 20.36 -15.55
CA ASP A 432 10.36 19.85 -14.26
C ASP A 432 11.84 20.05 -14.02
N SER A 433 12.13 20.64 -12.87
CA SER A 433 13.48 20.82 -12.38
C SER A 433 13.67 20.06 -11.07
N PRO A 434 14.78 19.34 -10.88
CA PRO A 434 15.15 18.85 -9.57
C PRO A 434 15.58 20.02 -8.67
N ALA A 435 15.52 19.78 -7.37
CA ALA A 435 16.14 20.62 -6.35
C ALA A 435 17.04 19.74 -5.48
N TYR A 436 18.12 20.32 -4.95
CA TYR A 436 19.14 19.59 -4.21
C TYR A 436 19.50 20.35 -2.94
N ARG A 437 19.82 19.59 -1.89
CA ARG A 437 20.32 20.11 -0.62
C ARG A 437 21.45 19.22 -0.16
N VAL A 438 22.55 19.84 0.27
CA VAL A 438 23.71 19.14 0.82
C VAL A 438 24.19 19.91 2.04
N GLN A 439 24.41 19.20 3.15
CA GLN A 439 24.93 19.79 4.38
C GLN A 439 25.93 18.86 5.07
N ILE A 440 26.90 19.47 5.74
CA ILE A 440 27.90 18.81 6.59
C ILE A 440 27.57 19.15 8.03
N ILE A 441 27.33 18.16 8.87
CA ILE A 441 27.06 18.34 10.29
C ILE A 441 28.21 17.73 11.10
N PRO A 442 28.98 18.52 11.86
CA PRO A 442 30.04 17.98 12.71
C PRO A 442 29.43 17.19 13.88
N LEU A 443 30.02 16.03 14.16
CA LEU A 443 29.68 15.16 15.27
C LEU A 443 30.90 15.00 16.17
N SER A 444 30.68 14.82 17.46
CA SER A 444 31.74 14.33 18.34
C SER A 444 32.08 12.87 17.99
N LEU A 445 33.29 12.43 18.35
CA LEU A 445 33.69 11.04 18.21
C LEU A 445 32.68 10.08 18.86
N ALA A 446 32.18 10.43 20.06
CA ALA A 446 31.22 9.61 20.80
C ALA A 446 29.88 9.49 20.06
N GLU A 447 29.35 10.59 19.52
CA GLU A 447 28.11 10.59 18.75
C GLU A 447 28.23 9.76 17.47
N GLY A 448 29.32 9.94 16.72
CA GLY A 448 29.56 9.17 15.49
C GLY A 448 29.70 7.67 15.77
N ARG A 449 30.41 7.30 16.84
CA ARG A 449 30.54 5.91 17.30
C ARG A 449 29.21 5.32 17.73
N PHE A 450 28.46 6.04 18.58
CA PHE A 450 27.17 5.58 19.07
C PHE A 450 26.21 5.24 17.92
N LEU A 451 26.05 6.14 16.96
CA LEU A 451 25.17 5.93 15.80
C LEU A 451 25.58 4.72 14.95
N ALA A 452 26.87 4.62 14.59
CA ALA A 452 27.37 3.53 13.77
C ALA A 452 27.22 2.17 14.48
N ASP A 453 27.58 2.11 15.77
CA ASP A 453 27.50 0.90 16.57
C ASP A 453 26.05 0.46 16.80
N THR A 454 25.13 1.40 17.06
CA THR A 454 23.71 1.08 17.24
C THR A 454 23.10 0.52 15.96
N ILE A 455 23.34 1.14 14.79
CA ILE A 455 22.82 0.64 13.51
C ILE A 455 23.44 -0.73 13.17
N TYR A 456 24.73 -0.91 13.44
CA TYR A 456 25.39 -2.21 13.31
C TYR A 456 24.68 -3.28 14.17
N TRP A 457 24.43 -3.00 15.45
CA TRP A 457 23.74 -3.95 16.34
C TRP A 457 22.29 -4.20 15.95
N MET A 458 21.58 -3.20 15.42
CA MET A 458 20.23 -3.37 14.89
C MET A 458 20.20 -4.39 13.74
N ASN A 459 21.20 -4.39 12.85
CA ASN A 459 21.32 -5.40 11.78
C ASN A 459 21.57 -6.83 12.30
N ARG A 460 21.99 -6.95 13.57
CA ARG A 460 22.28 -8.25 14.20
C ARG A 460 21.12 -8.79 15.03
N ILE A 461 20.04 -8.04 15.18
CA ILE A 461 18.83 -8.54 15.83
C ILE A 461 18.19 -9.62 14.93
N ARG A 462 17.77 -10.71 15.55
CA ARG A 462 17.05 -11.83 14.94
C ARG A 462 15.76 -12.05 15.72
N SER A 463 14.70 -12.40 15.03
CA SER A 463 13.44 -12.85 15.63
C SER A 463 13.23 -14.34 15.41
N VAL A 464 12.68 -15.04 16.40
CA VAL A 464 12.13 -16.39 16.25
C VAL A 464 10.66 -16.38 16.64
N ASP A 465 9.83 -17.07 15.87
CA ASP A 465 8.40 -17.23 16.15
C ASP A 465 8.26 -18.20 17.34
N THR A 466 7.54 -17.78 18.38
CA THR A 466 7.30 -18.60 19.57
C THR A 466 5.95 -19.34 19.50
N LEU A 467 5.15 -19.13 18.45
CA LEU A 467 3.86 -19.81 18.25
C LEU A 467 3.99 -20.98 17.25
N LEU A 468 3.23 -22.06 17.49
CA LEU A 468 3.20 -23.25 16.63
C LEU A 468 2.60 -22.91 15.24
N PRO A 469 2.94 -23.65 14.17
CA PRO A 469 2.57 -23.34 12.79
C PRO A 469 1.06 -23.24 12.49
N ALA A 470 0.19 -23.72 13.39
CA ALA A 470 -1.25 -23.83 13.16
C ALA A 470 -1.99 -22.48 13.05
N GLU A 471 -1.39 -21.36 13.47
CA GLU A 471 -2.02 -20.02 13.44
C GLU A 471 -1.52 -19.11 12.29
N ARG A 472 -1.03 -19.69 11.19
CA ARG A 472 -0.36 -18.96 10.09
C ARG A 472 -1.26 -18.13 9.15
N ASN A 473 -2.58 -18.07 9.37
CA ASN A 473 -3.50 -17.30 8.52
C ASN A 473 -3.42 -15.78 8.80
N GLN A 474 -2.32 -15.13 8.40
CA GLN A 474 -2.29 -13.67 8.29
C GLN A 474 -2.47 -13.26 6.81
N PRO A 475 -3.34 -12.27 6.53
CA PRO A 475 -3.49 -11.73 5.19
C PRO A 475 -2.16 -11.13 4.70
N GLY A 476 -1.84 -11.38 3.43
CA GLY A 476 -0.62 -10.90 2.81
C GLY A 476 -0.48 -9.38 2.92
N ARG A 477 0.77 -8.90 3.05
CA ARG A 477 1.07 -7.46 3.07
C ARG A 477 0.61 -6.82 1.77
N PHE A 478 -0.22 -5.78 1.86
CA PHE A 478 -0.42 -4.85 0.76
C PHE A 478 0.79 -3.93 0.70
N GLN A 479 1.60 -4.05 -0.37
CA GLN A 479 2.60 -3.03 -0.68
C GLN A 479 1.86 -1.82 -1.25
N SER A 480 2.10 -0.64 -0.66
CA SER A 480 1.53 0.59 -1.19
C SER A 480 2.34 1.02 -2.41
N SER A 481 1.68 1.54 -3.44
CA SER A 481 2.35 2.23 -4.54
C SER A 481 3.10 3.49 -4.09
N ALA A 482 2.89 3.93 -2.84
CA ALA A 482 3.59 5.05 -2.22
C ALA A 482 4.91 4.65 -1.51
N ASP A 483 5.19 3.35 -1.34
CA ASP A 483 6.38 2.91 -0.62
C ASP A 483 7.67 3.17 -1.41
N GLY A 484 8.68 3.61 -0.68
CA GLY A 484 10.00 3.91 -1.22
C GLY A 484 10.94 2.71 -1.27
N PHE A 485 12.17 2.96 -1.66
CA PHE A 485 13.27 2.00 -1.65
C PHE A 485 14.43 2.57 -0.85
N GLY A 486 15.20 1.71 -0.18
CA GLY A 486 16.39 2.14 0.51
C GLY A 486 17.50 1.10 0.50
N THR A 487 18.72 1.60 0.67
CA THR A 487 19.92 0.81 0.84
C THR A 487 20.72 1.31 2.03
N LEU A 488 21.41 0.39 2.69
CA LEU A 488 22.38 0.69 3.72
C LEU A 488 23.68 -0.03 3.39
N SER A 489 24.78 0.71 3.32
CA SER A 489 26.12 0.19 3.05
C SER A 489 27.12 0.62 4.12
N LEU A 490 28.10 -0.23 4.38
CA LEU A 490 29.17 -0.02 5.35
C LEU A 490 30.51 -0.06 4.63
N PHE A 491 31.37 0.93 4.87
CA PHE A 491 32.73 1.03 4.32
C PHE A 491 33.70 1.14 5.49
N PRO A 492 34.11 0.02 6.11
CA PRO A 492 35.06 0.06 7.21
C PRO A 492 36.45 0.49 6.73
N ASP A 493 37.18 1.26 7.54
CA ASP A 493 38.54 1.66 7.17
C ASP A 493 39.45 0.43 7.09
N GLY A 494 40.16 0.28 5.97
CA GLY A 494 41.09 -0.84 5.75
C GLY A 494 40.42 -2.19 5.46
N MET A 495 39.10 -2.26 5.31
CA MET A 495 38.36 -3.48 4.94
C MET A 495 37.52 -3.27 3.67
N PRO A 496 37.11 -4.34 2.98
CA PRO A 496 36.15 -4.24 1.87
C PRO A 496 34.82 -3.64 2.32
N ALA A 497 34.19 -2.89 1.42
CA ALA A 497 32.83 -2.38 1.63
C ALA A 497 31.79 -3.50 1.54
N GLU A 498 30.67 -3.31 2.23
CA GLU A 498 29.58 -4.29 2.32
C GLU A 498 28.22 -3.58 2.14
N LYS A 499 27.33 -4.16 1.35
CA LYS A 499 25.91 -3.78 1.33
C LYS A 499 25.21 -4.52 2.47
N VAL A 500 24.84 -3.78 3.52
CA VAL A 500 24.25 -4.32 4.75
C VAL A 500 22.78 -4.71 4.53
N ALA A 501 22.01 -3.83 3.90
CA ALA A 501 20.59 -4.07 3.63
C ALA A 501 20.11 -3.32 2.39
N THR A 502 19.07 -3.87 1.76
CA THR A 502 18.33 -3.26 0.66
C THR A 502 16.88 -3.69 0.78
N GLY A 503 15.94 -2.80 0.45
CA GLY A 503 14.53 -3.16 0.52
C GLY A 503 13.60 -1.96 0.52
N THR A 504 12.32 -2.24 0.74
CA THR A 504 11.25 -1.24 0.74
C THR A 504 11.31 -0.38 2.00
N VAL A 505 11.37 0.94 1.83
CA VAL A 505 11.25 1.90 2.92
C VAL A 505 9.84 2.45 2.88
N THR A 506 9.01 2.05 3.84
CA THR A 506 7.59 2.41 3.86
C THR A 506 7.41 3.90 4.13
N LEU A 507 6.46 4.52 3.44
CA LEU A 507 6.14 5.94 3.65
C LEU A 507 5.63 6.18 5.08
N PHE A 508 4.80 5.27 5.57
CA PHE A 508 4.22 5.31 6.90
C PHE A 508 5.20 4.69 7.90
N GLN A 509 6.03 5.54 8.52
CA GLN A 509 6.97 5.18 9.58
C GLN A 509 6.23 4.73 10.85
N SER A 510 5.73 3.49 10.84
CA SER A 510 4.85 2.96 11.87
C SER A 510 5.23 1.56 12.35
N THR A 511 4.71 1.17 13.51
CA THR A 511 4.93 -0.16 14.12
C THR A 511 4.35 -1.31 13.29
N ALA A 512 3.43 -1.05 12.35
CA ALA A 512 2.87 -2.07 11.47
C ALA A 512 3.93 -2.69 10.54
N THR A 513 5.03 -1.97 10.30
CA THR A 513 6.15 -2.41 9.46
C THR A 513 6.97 -3.56 10.05
N VAL A 514 6.77 -3.90 11.34
CA VAL A 514 7.47 -4.96 12.10
C VAL A 514 6.60 -6.24 12.25
N GLY A 515 5.45 -6.31 11.56
CA GLY A 515 4.38 -7.28 11.83
C GLY A 515 4.70 -8.77 11.64
N THR A 516 5.70 -9.13 10.82
CA THR A 516 6.01 -10.53 10.48
C THR A 516 7.35 -11.01 11.07
N GLY A 517 7.75 -10.40 12.19
CA GLY A 517 9.08 -10.59 12.78
C GLY A 517 10.05 -9.49 12.34
N TYR A 518 11.23 -9.50 12.95
CA TYR A 518 12.27 -8.51 12.67
C TYR A 518 13.14 -8.95 11.49
N ASP A 519 12.82 -8.43 10.30
CA ASP A 519 13.48 -8.73 9.03
C ASP A 519 14.35 -7.55 8.52
N ARG A 520 14.96 -7.69 7.33
CA ARG A 520 15.82 -6.64 6.75
C ARG A 520 15.03 -5.37 6.46
N GLN A 521 13.77 -5.52 6.07
CA GLN A 521 12.87 -4.40 5.81
C GLN A 521 12.57 -3.63 7.10
N SER A 522 12.29 -4.32 8.21
CA SER A 522 12.07 -3.73 9.54
C SER A 522 13.32 -2.98 10.01
N PHE A 523 14.50 -3.62 9.88
CA PHE A 523 15.79 -3.00 10.16
C PHE A 523 16.00 -1.71 9.35
N LEU A 524 15.75 -1.76 8.04
CA LEU A 524 15.93 -0.62 7.15
C LEU A 524 14.96 0.52 7.47
N ASN A 525 13.71 0.21 7.79
CA ASN A 525 12.68 1.21 8.17
C ASN A 525 13.02 1.89 9.49
N LEU A 526 13.44 1.14 10.52
CA LEU A 526 13.89 1.73 11.79
C LEU A 526 15.16 2.56 11.61
N THR A 527 16.10 2.12 10.77
CA THR A 527 17.32 2.88 10.45
C THR A 527 16.96 4.20 9.75
N SER A 528 16.08 4.14 8.74
CA SER A 528 15.56 5.31 8.03
C SER A 528 14.89 6.29 9.00
N TRP A 529 14.03 5.81 9.90
CA TRP A 529 13.38 6.64 10.90
C TRP A 529 14.36 7.25 11.90
N LEU A 530 15.32 6.47 12.41
CA LEU A 530 16.35 6.94 13.34
C LEU A 530 17.14 8.09 12.73
N LEU A 531 17.60 7.91 11.49
CA LEU A 531 18.45 8.90 10.80
C LEU A 531 17.67 10.13 10.31
N LYS A 532 16.43 9.96 9.83
CA LYS A 532 15.64 11.04 9.21
C LYS A 532 14.73 11.79 10.18
N ARG A 533 14.40 11.22 11.35
CA ARG A 533 13.43 11.80 12.28
C ARG A 533 13.97 11.95 13.70
N ALA A 534 14.54 10.89 14.29
CA ALA A 534 15.04 10.97 15.66
C ALA A 534 16.36 11.77 15.78
N LEU A 535 17.32 11.54 14.88
CA LEU A 535 18.60 12.24 14.86
C LEU A 535 18.48 13.77 14.68
N PRO A 536 17.65 14.30 13.76
CA PRO A 536 17.37 15.73 13.69
C PRO A 536 16.97 16.35 15.05
N GLY A 537 16.03 15.70 15.75
CA GLY A 537 15.56 16.15 17.06
C GLY A 537 16.65 16.14 18.14
N HIS A 538 17.59 15.19 18.07
CA HIS A 538 18.75 15.14 18.96
C HIS A 538 19.76 16.26 18.69
N LEU A 539 20.03 16.54 17.40
CA LEU A 539 21.02 17.52 16.99
C LEU A 539 20.53 18.97 17.12
N LYS A 540 19.20 19.21 17.14
CA LYS A 540 18.57 20.52 17.36
C LYS A 540 19.16 21.58 16.44
N ASP A 541 19.77 22.62 17.01
CA ASP A 541 20.34 23.74 16.25
C ASP A 541 21.47 23.33 15.30
N ARG A 542 22.20 22.24 15.60
CA ARG A 542 23.22 21.70 14.67
C ARG A 542 22.62 21.06 13.42
N TRP A 543 21.34 20.70 13.47
CA TRP A 543 20.61 20.19 12.32
C TRP A 543 20.03 21.31 11.45
N GLN A 544 20.03 22.58 11.92
CA GLN A 544 19.32 23.70 11.30
C GLN A 544 19.35 23.61 9.79
N GLN A 545 18.20 23.20 9.25
CA GLN A 545 18.01 23.02 7.84
C GLN A 545 17.92 24.40 7.21
N THR A 546 18.69 24.64 6.15
CA THR A 546 18.30 25.64 5.15
C THR A 546 16.88 25.33 4.68
N ASP A 547 16.17 26.35 4.16
CA ASP A 547 14.80 26.26 3.67
C ASP A 547 14.47 24.88 3.06
N PRO A 548 13.41 24.21 3.53
CA PRO A 548 13.07 22.88 3.08
C PRO A 548 12.86 22.85 1.57
N ILE A 549 13.24 21.74 0.93
CA ILE A 549 12.94 21.54 -0.49
C ILE A 549 11.43 21.35 -0.61
N GLU A 550 10.72 22.37 -1.11
CA GLU A 550 9.30 22.26 -1.38
C GLU A 550 9.03 21.13 -2.37
N PRO A 551 8.22 20.12 -2.00
CA PRO A 551 7.87 19.05 -2.91
C PRO A 551 7.01 19.61 -4.04
N ARG A 552 7.39 19.33 -5.29
CA ARG A 552 6.54 19.60 -6.45
C ARG A 552 5.93 18.30 -6.97
N SER A 553 4.69 18.38 -7.40
CA SER A 553 3.90 17.28 -7.98
C SER A 553 3.17 17.76 -9.23
N LEU A 554 2.39 16.88 -9.86
CA LEU A 554 1.54 17.27 -10.99
C LEU A 554 0.45 18.28 -10.60
N MET A 555 0.14 18.36 -9.30
CA MET A 555 -0.81 19.33 -8.73
C MET A 555 -0.18 20.71 -8.55
N THR A 556 1.16 20.82 -8.54
CA THR A 556 1.83 22.11 -8.44
C THR A 556 1.52 22.94 -9.69
N PRO A 557 1.05 24.20 -9.56
CA PRO A 557 0.78 25.06 -10.69
C PRO A 557 1.97 25.15 -11.65
N LEU A 558 1.68 25.11 -12.96
CA LEU A 558 2.73 25.08 -13.99
C LEU A 558 3.73 26.24 -13.86
N LYS A 559 3.25 27.45 -13.54
CA LYS A 559 4.09 28.64 -13.32
C LYS A 559 5.07 28.44 -12.17
N GLU A 560 4.63 27.80 -11.09
CA GLU A 560 5.49 27.45 -9.95
C GLU A 560 6.47 26.36 -10.35
N ARG A 561 6.03 25.30 -11.06
CA ARG A 561 6.93 24.25 -11.57
C ARG A 561 8.06 24.80 -12.45
N LEU A 562 7.77 25.81 -13.27
CA LEU A 562 8.74 26.52 -14.13
C LEU A 562 9.66 27.48 -13.37
N ALA A 563 9.34 27.86 -12.13
CA ALA A 563 10.18 28.74 -11.33
C ALA A 563 11.45 28.01 -10.89
N GLU A 564 12.57 28.73 -10.83
CA GLU A 564 13.84 28.18 -10.36
C GLU A 564 13.67 27.63 -8.94
N ARG A 565 14.09 26.39 -8.72
CA ARG A 565 13.93 25.72 -7.42
C ARG A 565 15.05 26.03 -6.43
N GLN A 566 16.18 26.51 -6.93
CA GLN A 566 17.30 26.92 -6.09
C GLN A 566 17.62 28.39 -6.31
N SER A 567 17.56 29.15 -5.23
CA SER A 567 18.03 30.53 -5.26
C SER A 567 19.52 30.60 -5.60
N ALA A 568 19.99 31.75 -6.07
CA ALA A 568 21.42 31.97 -6.31
C ALA A 568 22.27 31.81 -5.03
N GLU A 569 21.70 32.11 -3.85
CA GLU A 569 22.35 31.93 -2.56
C GLU A 569 22.45 30.44 -2.19
N SER A 570 21.35 29.70 -2.33
CA SER A 570 21.31 28.25 -2.12
C SER A 570 22.30 27.52 -3.04
N ARG A 571 22.40 27.92 -4.32
CA ARG A 571 23.40 27.36 -5.26
C ARG A 571 24.84 27.66 -4.83
N LYS A 572 25.14 28.88 -4.38
CA LYS A 572 26.48 29.22 -3.86
C LYS A 572 26.82 28.42 -2.60
N GLN A 573 25.85 28.22 -1.71
CA GLN A 573 26.04 27.39 -0.52
C GLN A 573 26.27 25.92 -0.88
N LEU A 574 25.48 25.39 -1.83
CA LEU A 574 25.64 24.04 -2.37
C LEU A 574 27.04 23.87 -2.99
N GLU A 575 27.48 24.82 -3.81
CA GLU A 575 28.81 24.87 -4.40
C GLU A 575 29.92 24.86 -3.34
N SER A 576 29.85 25.76 -2.37
CA SER A 576 30.83 25.85 -1.28
C SER A 576 30.88 24.56 -0.46
N THR A 577 29.73 23.92 -0.23
CA THR A 577 29.64 22.67 0.53
C THR A 577 30.26 21.52 -0.25
N ILE A 578 29.88 21.33 -1.52
CA ILE A 578 30.46 20.27 -2.38
C ILE A 578 31.96 20.49 -2.57
N LEU A 579 32.41 21.74 -2.74
CA LEU A 579 33.83 22.08 -2.81
C LEU A 579 34.60 21.63 -1.57
N THR A 580 34.02 21.88 -0.40
CA THR A 580 34.59 21.45 0.89
C THR A 580 34.69 19.91 0.95
N ILE A 581 33.68 19.20 0.48
CA ILE A 581 33.65 17.73 0.44
C ILE A 581 34.73 17.19 -0.52
N LEU A 582 34.82 17.73 -1.73
CA LEU A 582 35.83 17.32 -2.73
C LEU A 582 37.26 17.57 -2.23
N ARG A 583 37.51 18.68 -1.54
CA ARG A 583 38.82 18.95 -0.93
C ARG A 583 39.14 18.00 0.22
N ARG A 584 38.14 17.67 1.05
CA ARG A 584 38.29 16.67 2.12
C ARG A 584 38.55 15.26 1.60
N HIS A 585 37.98 14.90 0.45
CA HIS A 585 38.19 13.58 -0.17
C HIS A 585 39.67 13.22 -0.34
N ALA A 586 40.52 14.22 -0.61
CA ALA A 586 41.96 14.01 -0.78
C ALA A 586 42.66 13.53 0.49
N SER A 587 42.16 13.90 1.67
CA SER A 587 42.72 13.51 2.99
C SER A 587 41.92 12.41 3.69
N ASP A 588 40.62 12.30 3.41
CA ASP A 588 39.71 11.30 3.99
C ASP A 588 38.81 10.77 2.87
N SER A 589 39.09 9.54 2.42
CA SER A 589 38.45 8.97 1.22
C SER A 589 36.95 8.73 1.44
N ILE A 590 36.13 9.67 0.96
CA ILE A 590 34.68 9.53 0.90
C ILE A 590 34.25 8.40 -0.07
N PRO A 591 33.22 7.59 0.27
CA PRO A 591 32.69 6.55 -0.60
C PRO A 591 32.29 7.06 -2.00
N ALA A 592 32.62 6.28 -3.03
CA ALA A 592 32.40 6.66 -4.42
C ALA A 592 30.92 6.84 -4.79
N SER A 593 30.01 6.06 -4.18
CA SER A 593 28.56 6.22 -4.37
C SER A 593 28.06 7.59 -3.89
N VAL A 594 28.56 8.05 -2.74
CA VAL A 594 28.25 9.36 -2.17
C VAL A 594 28.77 10.48 -3.08
N LEU A 595 30.02 10.37 -3.53
CA LEU A 595 30.62 11.36 -4.43
C LEU A 595 29.92 11.41 -5.79
N ALA A 596 29.48 10.26 -6.33
CA ALA A 596 28.80 10.20 -7.63
C ALA A 596 27.55 11.09 -7.68
N GLU A 597 26.75 11.09 -6.62
CA GLU A 597 25.56 11.94 -6.52
C GLU A 597 25.90 13.42 -6.38
N LEU A 598 26.86 13.77 -5.52
CA LEU A 598 27.30 15.16 -5.36
C LEU A 598 27.87 15.75 -6.66
N VAL A 599 28.63 14.93 -7.40
CA VAL A 599 29.15 15.29 -8.73
C VAL A 599 27.99 15.47 -9.72
N GLY A 600 26.98 14.61 -9.66
CA GLY A 600 25.73 14.80 -10.42
C GLY A 600 25.07 16.14 -10.13
N TYR A 601 24.91 16.50 -8.85
CA TYR A 601 24.34 17.78 -8.43
C TYR A 601 25.15 18.97 -8.95
N ALA A 602 26.49 18.85 -8.96
CA ALA A 602 27.36 19.89 -9.52
C ALA A 602 27.08 20.19 -11.00
N GLY A 603 26.85 19.14 -11.80
CA GLY A 603 26.49 19.27 -13.21
C GLY A 603 25.07 19.82 -13.42
N GLU A 604 24.09 19.27 -12.70
CA GLU A 604 22.68 19.64 -12.78
C GLU A 604 22.42 21.10 -12.34
N GLU A 605 23.12 21.57 -11.30
CA GLU A 605 23.03 22.93 -10.77
C GLU A 605 24.13 23.86 -11.29
N ARG A 606 24.87 23.43 -12.33
CA ARG A 606 25.83 24.28 -13.06
C ARG A 606 26.82 25.03 -12.13
N LEU A 607 27.36 24.31 -11.15
CA LEU A 607 28.28 24.81 -10.13
C LEU A 607 29.70 24.99 -10.70
N VAL A 608 29.86 26.03 -11.53
CA VAL A 608 31.04 26.24 -12.39
C VAL A 608 32.36 26.42 -11.65
N GLY A 609 32.39 26.77 -10.36
CA GLY A 609 33.63 26.86 -9.59
C GLY A 609 34.18 25.49 -9.16
N LEU A 610 33.43 24.39 -9.35
CA LEU A 610 33.91 23.03 -9.05
C LEU A 610 34.74 22.38 -10.17
N VAL A 611 34.92 23.06 -11.31
CA VAL A 611 35.54 22.47 -12.51
C VAL A 611 36.96 21.93 -12.24
N GLU A 612 37.79 22.67 -11.50
CA GLU A 612 39.19 22.27 -11.29
C GLU A 612 39.31 21.09 -10.31
N GLU A 613 38.51 21.08 -9.25
CA GLU A 613 38.41 19.96 -8.33
C GLU A 613 37.84 18.70 -9.01
N LEU A 614 36.86 18.85 -9.92
CA LEU A 614 36.32 17.73 -10.70
C LEU A 614 37.33 17.19 -11.73
N LYS A 615 38.15 18.04 -12.35
CA LYS A 615 39.27 17.59 -13.20
C LYS A 615 40.33 16.85 -12.38
N THR A 616 40.62 17.35 -11.18
CA THR A 616 41.54 16.69 -10.24
C THR A 616 41.01 15.31 -9.87
N LEU A 617 39.72 15.20 -9.54
CA LEU A 617 39.06 13.92 -9.30
C LEU A 617 39.09 13.02 -10.55
N GLN A 618 38.80 13.55 -11.73
CA GLN A 618 38.86 12.79 -12.98
C GLN A 618 40.25 12.18 -13.23
N ALA A 619 41.32 12.93 -12.92
CA ALA A 619 42.69 12.49 -13.10
C ALA A 619 43.09 11.32 -12.17
N THR A 620 42.37 11.08 -11.07
CA THR A 620 42.61 9.93 -10.19
C THR A 620 41.87 8.66 -10.65
N LEU A 621 40.93 8.75 -11.59
CA LEU A 621 40.13 7.63 -12.05
C LEU A 621 40.88 6.79 -13.09
N LYS A 622 40.86 5.46 -12.90
CA LYS A 622 41.44 4.50 -13.85
C LYS A 622 40.59 4.43 -15.14
N PRO A 623 41.22 4.14 -16.29
CA PRO A 623 40.50 3.93 -17.55
C PRO A 623 39.57 2.71 -17.45
N GLU A 624 38.58 2.67 -18.35
CA GLU A 624 37.59 1.60 -18.39
C GLU A 624 38.21 0.24 -18.76
N THR A 625 37.90 -0.78 -17.98
CA THR A 625 38.37 -2.15 -18.21
C THR A 625 37.46 -2.91 -19.18
N ALA A 626 37.94 -4.03 -19.73
CA ALA A 626 37.13 -4.88 -20.60
C ALA A 626 35.91 -5.49 -19.86
N GLU A 627 36.07 -5.85 -18.59
CA GLU A 627 34.98 -6.37 -17.75
C GLU A 627 33.94 -5.29 -17.39
N GLU A 628 34.35 -4.03 -17.21
CA GLU A 628 33.41 -2.93 -17.01
C GLU A 628 32.54 -2.71 -18.27
N ARG A 629 33.12 -2.86 -19.47
CA ARG A 629 32.35 -2.84 -20.72
C ARG A 629 31.40 -4.02 -20.84
N GLU A 630 31.87 -5.22 -20.48
CA GLU A 630 31.04 -6.43 -20.43
C GLU A 630 29.83 -6.21 -19.50
N LEU A 631 30.05 -5.66 -18.30
CA LEU A 631 28.96 -5.33 -17.37
C LEU A 631 27.97 -4.34 -17.99
N ALA A 632 28.44 -3.26 -18.62
CA ALA A 632 27.56 -2.27 -19.26
C ALA A 632 26.74 -2.85 -20.43
N GLU A 633 27.29 -3.81 -21.17
CA GLU A 633 26.58 -4.54 -22.22
C GLU A 633 25.52 -5.48 -21.63
N LEU A 634 25.85 -6.19 -20.54
CA LEU A 634 24.91 -7.04 -19.82
C LEU A 634 23.78 -6.22 -19.20
N ASP A 635 24.06 -5.08 -18.57
CA ASP A 635 23.05 -4.18 -18.04
C ASP A 635 22.12 -3.66 -19.14
N ARG A 636 22.64 -3.34 -20.33
CA ARG A 636 21.81 -2.95 -21.47
C ARG A 636 20.94 -4.11 -21.97
N LYS A 637 21.49 -5.33 -21.99
CA LYS A 637 20.76 -6.54 -22.40
C LYS A 637 19.60 -6.86 -21.45
N PHE A 638 19.82 -6.69 -20.15
CA PHE A 638 18.84 -7.00 -19.10
C PHE A 638 18.10 -5.75 -18.58
N ALA A 639 18.24 -4.60 -19.25
CA ALA A 639 17.54 -3.39 -18.86
C ALA A 639 16.02 -3.61 -18.97
N PRO A 640 15.22 -3.11 -18.02
CA PRO A 640 13.77 -3.27 -17.98
C PRO A 640 13.01 -2.51 -19.09
N ASN A 641 13.68 -2.07 -20.15
CA ASN A 641 13.10 -1.28 -21.25
C ASN A 641 12.16 -2.08 -22.17
N GLY A 642 11.88 -3.35 -21.84
CA GLY A 642 10.76 -4.09 -22.36
C GLY A 642 10.01 -4.70 -21.19
N LEU A 643 8.69 -4.50 -21.15
CA LEU A 643 7.74 -5.27 -20.34
C LEU A 643 7.77 -6.79 -20.62
N ASP A 644 8.79 -7.29 -21.32
CA ASP A 644 9.06 -8.67 -21.67
C ASP A 644 10.05 -9.30 -20.68
N LEU A 645 9.83 -9.14 -19.38
CA LEU A 645 10.13 -10.28 -18.52
C LEU A 645 9.01 -11.28 -18.82
N PRO A 646 9.30 -12.45 -19.43
CA PRO A 646 8.27 -13.45 -19.59
C PRO A 646 7.89 -13.89 -18.18
N PHE A 647 6.78 -13.36 -17.66
CA PHE A 647 6.29 -13.70 -16.33
C PHE A 647 6.04 -15.22 -16.20
N ASP A 648 5.93 -15.92 -17.34
CA ASP A 648 5.54 -17.34 -17.39
C ASP A 648 6.43 -18.19 -18.34
N GLY A 649 7.60 -17.69 -18.80
CA GLY A 649 8.46 -18.41 -19.75
C GLY A 649 9.72 -18.97 -19.10
N GLU A 650 10.03 -20.25 -19.33
CA GLU A 650 11.31 -20.86 -18.93
C GLU A 650 12.47 -19.99 -19.44
N GLU A 651 13.29 -19.47 -18.52
CA GLU A 651 14.49 -18.73 -18.85
C GLU A 651 15.42 -19.63 -19.67
N LYS A 652 15.87 -19.15 -20.85
CA LYS A 652 16.85 -19.89 -21.64
C LYS A 652 18.11 -20.09 -20.79
N PRO A 653 18.68 -21.32 -20.69
CA PRO A 653 19.88 -21.58 -19.87
C PRO A 653 21.09 -20.66 -20.18
N ALA A 654 21.16 -20.13 -21.41
CA ALA A 654 22.17 -19.15 -21.81
C ALA A 654 21.97 -17.77 -21.14
N ASP A 655 20.72 -17.34 -20.94
CA ASP A 655 20.42 -16.06 -20.28
C ASP A 655 20.65 -16.16 -18.76
N ALA A 656 20.33 -17.30 -18.14
CA ALA A 656 20.65 -17.55 -16.73
C ALA A 656 22.16 -17.43 -16.43
N LYS A 657 23.03 -17.99 -17.29
CA LYS A 657 24.50 -17.84 -17.17
C LYS A 657 24.96 -16.39 -17.31
N LEU A 658 24.32 -15.63 -18.21
CA LEU A 658 24.64 -14.21 -18.41
C LEU A 658 24.15 -13.34 -17.24
N ARG A 659 23.02 -13.67 -16.61
CA ARG A 659 22.58 -13.03 -15.36
C ARG A 659 23.54 -13.31 -14.22
N GLN A 660 23.95 -14.57 -14.04
CA GLN A 660 24.95 -14.92 -13.03
C GLN A 660 26.28 -14.18 -13.26
N ARG A 661 26.72 -14.09 -14.52
CA ARG A 661 27.92 -13.31 -14.88
C ARG A 661 27.74 -11.82 -14.58
N ARG A 662 26.57 -11.26 -14.89
CA ARG A 662 26.21 -9.87 -14.56
C ARG A 662 26.26 -9.65 -13.04
N GLU A 663 25.65 -10.51 -12.24
CA GLU A 663 25.65 -10.41 -10.77
C GLU A 663 27.07 -10.50 -10.18
N THR A 664 27.91 -11.37 -10.75
CA THR A 664 29.34 -11.48 -10.37
C THR A 664 30.09 -10.18 -10.65
N LEU A 665 29.92 -9.62 -11.85
CA LEU A 665 30.55 -8.36 -12.24
C LEU A 665 29.99 -7.17 -11.46
N GLN A 666 28.68 -7.13 -11.24
CA GLN A 666 28.01 -6.11 -10.43
C GLN A 666 28.58 -6.11 -9.01
N SER A 667 28.67 -7.27 -8.36
CA SER A 667 29.25 -7.39 -7.01
C SER A 667 30.72 -6.96 -6.96
N LYS A 668 31.48 -7.24 -8.02
CA LYS A 668 32.89 -6.85 -8.13
C LYS A 668 33.07 -5.33 -8.29
N TYR A 669 32.19 -4.68 -9.04
CA TYR A 669 32.34 -3.27 -9.42
C TYR A 669 31.42 -2.31 -8.66
N GLU A 670 30.49 -2.81 -7.84
CA GLU A 670 29.52 -2.01 -7.07
C GLU A 670 30.17 -0.90 -6.24
N PHE A 671 31.28 -1.21 -5.56
CA PHE A 671 32.01 -0.25 -4.73
C PHE A 671 33.32 0.24 -5.38
N HIS A 672 33.58 -0.08 -6.65
CA HIS A 672 34.83 0.26 -7.31
C HIS A 672 34.86 1.75 -7.74
N PRO A 673 35.74 2.60 -7.16
CA PRO A 673 35.62 4.05 -7.33
C PRO A 673 35.65 4.54 -8.77
N SER A 674 36.54 3.97 -9.60
CA SER A 674 36.64 4.38 -11.01
C SER A 674 35.42 3.96 -11.83
N HIS A 675 34.77 2.84 -11.50
CA HIS A 675 33.55 2.42 -12.18
C HIS A 675 32.40 3.36 -11.84
N THR A 676 32.20 3.62 -10.54
CA THR A 676 31.10 4.45 -10.02
C THR A 676 31.21 5.92 -10.43
N LEU A 677 32.42 6.51 -10.46
CA LEU A 677 32.60 7.95 -10.64
C LEU A 677 32.84 8.40 -12.09
N ARG A 678 33.33 7.54 -12.98
CA ARG A 678 33.78 7.96 -14.32
C ARG A 678 32.68 8.63 -15.15
N LYS A 679 31.48 8.03 -15.16
CA LYS A 679 30.34 8.57 -15.90
C LYS A 679 29.78 9.85 -15.25
N PRO A 680 29.48 9.90 -13.93
CA PRO A 680 29.06 11.14 -13.26
C PRO A 680 30.05 12.31 -13.46
N VAL A 681 31.35 12.09 -13.24
CA VAL A 681 32.38 13.14 -13.40
C VAL A 681 32.47 13.62 -14.85
N GLY A 682 32.45 12.69 -15.82
CA GLY A 682 32.47 13.03 -17.24
C GLY A 682 31.24 13.85 -17.65
N SER A 683 30.04 13.46 -17.21
CA SER A 683 28.80 14.19 -17.45
C SER A 683 28.81 15.58 -16.83
N ALA A 684 29.19 15.70 -15.55
CA ALA A 684 29.26 16.98 -14.84
C ALA A 684 30.25 17.94 -15.50
N LEU A 685 31.47 17.49 -15.84
CA LEU A 685 32.44 18.32 -16.54
C LEU A 685 31.94 18.79 -17.91
N ARG A 686 31.22 17.93 -18.65
CA ARG A 686 30.59 18.31 -19.93
C ARG A 686 29.51 19.38 -19.70
N GLN A 687 28.62 19.19 -18.72
CA GLN A 687 27.59 20.16 -18.33
C GLN A 687 28.21 21.50 -17.91
N LEU A 688 29.17 21.51 -17.00
CA LEU A 688 29.84 22.72 -16.52
C LEU A 688 30.57 23.49 -17.62
N ARG A 689 31.16 22.79 -18.60
CA ARG A 689 31.77 23.44 -19.77
C ARG A 689 30.72 24.12 -20.64
N MET A 690 29.58 23.47 -20.88
CA MET A 690 28.48 24.04 -21.68
C MET A 690 27.81 25.21 -20.95
N ALA A 691 27.65 25.14 -19.62
CA ALA A 691 27.04 26.20 -18.82
C ALA A 691 27.75 27.56 -18.92
N ARG A 692 29.01 27.59 -19.41
CA ARG A 692 29.78 28.82 -19.64
C ARG A 692 29.67 29.37 -21.07
N ASP A 693 29.01 28.63 -21.98
CA ASP A 693 28.95 28.96 -23.41
C ASP A 693 27.50 28.83 -23.93
N PRO A 694 26.77 29.95 -24.08
CA PRO A 694 25.39 29.92 -24.58
C PRO A 694 25.29 29.32 -25.98
N GLY A 695 26.31 29.41 -26.83
CA GLY A 695 26.30 28.79 -28.16
C GLY A 695 26.33 27.27 -28.10
N LEU A 696 27.03 26.69 -27.12
CA LEU A 696 27.00 25.24 -26.87
C LEU A 696 25.65 24.81 -26.29
N LEU A 697 25.09 25.58 -25.36
CA LEU A 697 23.75 25.32 -24.81
C LEU A 697 22.69 25.35 -25.91
N MET A 698 22.72 26.34 -26.80
CA MET A 698 21.82 26.43 -27.95
C MET A 698 21.89 25.20 -28.83
N LYS A 699 23.11 24.81 -29.21
CA LYS A 699 23.35 23.65 -30.07
C LYS A 699 22.88 22.35 -29.42
N GLU A 700 23.04 22.20 -28.10
CA GLU A 700 22.61 21.00 -27.37
C GLU A 700 21.09 20.99 -27.15
N GLY A 701 20.49 22.13 -26.77
CA GLY A 701 19.05 22.27 -26.53
C GLY A 701 18.19 22.10 -27.79
N ALA A 702 18.76 22.29 -28.98
CA ALA A 702 18.09 22.02 -30.26
C ALA A 702 18.01 20.53 -30.61
N LYS A 703 18.66 19.63 -29.84
CA LYS A 703 18.62 18.17 -30.07
C LYS A 703 17.46 17.51 -29.32
N GLN A 704 17.25 16.22 -29.56
CA GLN A 704 16.25 15.36 -28.91
C GLN A 704 16.90 14.26 -28.06
N GLU A 705 17.82 14.66 -27.17
CA GLU A 705 18.57 13.74 -26.30
C GLU A 705 18.41 14.15 -24.82
N ALA A 706 18.72 13.27 -23.86
CA ALA A 706 18.58 13.57 -22.43
C ALA A 706 19.28 14.87 -21.98
N LEU A 707 20.46 15.15 -22.55
CA LEU A 707 21.23 16.36 -22.24
C LEU A 707 20.62 17.64 -22.83
N SER A 708 19.76 17.53 -23.86
CA SER A 708 19.03 18.66 -24.44
C SER A 708 18.07 19.27 -23.43
N TYR A 709 17.35 18.46 -22.66
CA TYR A 709 16.43 18.95 -21.63
C TYR A 709 17.16 19.72 -20.52
N TRP A 710 18.31 19.20 -20.07
CA TRP A 710 19.19 19.94 -19.15
C TRP A 710 19.63 21.29 -19.76
N ALA A 711 20.04 21.32 -21.04
CA ALA A 711 20.47 22.55 -21.69
C ALA A 711 19.32 23.56 -21.83
N LEU A 712 18.11 23.10 -22.17
CA LEU A 712 16.91 23.92 -22.21
C LEU A 712 16.59 24.51 -20.84
N LYS A 713 16.68 23.73 -19.77
CA LYS A 713 16.53 24.22 -18.38
C LYS A 713 17.51 25.35 -18.08
N VAL A 714 18.79 25.18 -18.43
CA VAL A 714 19.80 26.24 -18.20
C VAL A 714 19.48 27.49 -19.02
N LEU A 715 19.11 27.33 -20.29
CA LEU A 715 18.69 28.46 -21.14
C LEU A 715 17.44 29.15 -20.61
N GLN A 716 16.46 28.42 -20.07
CA GLN A 716 15.24 29.00 -19.51
C GLN A 716 15.55 30.02 -18.41
N PHE A 717 16.52 29.73 -17.55
CA PHE A 717 16.88 30.61 -16.43
C PHE A 717 17.87 31.70 -16.81
N ASP A 718 18.93 31.37 -17.57
CA ASP A 718 20.00 32.33 -17.88
C ASP A 718 19.79 33.13 -19.16
N TYR A 719 19.10 32.54 -20.13
CA TYR A 719 18.94 33.06 -21.48
C TYR A 719 17.51 32.87 -22.00
N PRO A 720 16.49 33.40 -21.29
CA PRO A 720 15.09 33.05 -21.50
C PRO A 720 14.56 33.37 -22.91
N GLU A 721 15.14 34.35 -23.61
CA GLU A 721 14.80 34.66 -25.00
C GLU A 721 15.30 33.58 -25.97
N ILE A 722 16.55 33.14 -25.80
CA ILE A 722 17.16 32.05 -26.58
C ILE A 722 16.39 30.74 -26.36
N HIS A 723 16.02 30.46 -25.11
CA HIS A 723 15.18 29.31 -24.77
C HIS A 723 13.88 29.31 -25.58
N ALA A 724 13.16 30.44 -25.60
CA ALA A 724 11.90 30.54 -26.32
C ALA A 724 12.07 30.33 -27.83
N GLU A 725 13.15 30.85 -28.44
CA GLU A 725 13.47 30.63 -29.85
C GLU A 725 13.70 29.14 -30.18
N ILE A 726 14.45 28.43 -29.34
CA ILE A 726 14.70 26.99 -29.54
C ILE A 726 13.42 26.20 -29.35
N LEU A 727 12.58 26.54 -28.36
CA LEU A 727 11.29 25.90 -28.17
C LEU A 727 10.38 26.07 -29.40
N ILE A 728 10.34 27.26 -30.00
CA ILE A 728 9.61 27.51 -31.26
C ILE A 728 10.18 26.64 -32.38
N GLU A 729 11.51 26.56 -32.53
CA GLU A 729 12.13 25.71 -33.55
C GLU A 729 11.78 24.22 -33.35
N ARG A 730 11.86 23.73 -32.11
CA ARG A 730 11.52 22.35 -31.76
C ARG A 730 10.06 22.06 -32.00
N PHE A 731 9.15 22.97 -31.64
CA PHE A 731 7.71 22.79 -31.83
C PHE A 731 7.35 22.30 -33.25
N HIS A 732 8.02 22.80 -34.28
CA HIS A 732 7.76 22.40 -35.66
C HIS A 732 8.23 20.96 -36.00
N LYS A 733 9.21 20.43 -35.26
CA LYS A 733 9.83 19.12 -35.48
C LYS A 733 9.29 18.02 -34.55
N GLU A 734 8.74 18.40 -33.40
CA GLU A 734 8.27 17.46 -32.39
C GLU A 734 6.89 16.85 -32.70
N GLU A 735 6.59 15.74 -32.01
CA GLU A 735 5.28 15.09 -31.99
C GLU A 735 4.25 15.87 -31.16
N LEU A 736 2.97 15.50 -31.26
CA LEU A 736 1.87 16.24 -30.61
C LEU A 736 2.03 16.39 -29.09
N ALA A 737 2.48 15.36 -28.39
CA ALA A 737 2.65 15.39 -26.93
C ALA A 737 3.67 16.46 -26.51
N ASP A 738 4.82 16.49 -27.17
CA ASP A 738 5.88 17.48 -26.90
C ASP A 738 5.48 18.87 -27.38
N ARG A 739 4.76 19.00 -28.51
CA ARG A 739 4.18 20.29 -28.95
C ARG A 739 3.24 20.89 -27.89
N ARG A 740 2.41 20.06 -27.24
CA ARG A 740 1.53 20.51 -26.15
C ARG A 740 2.34 21.03 -24.97
N SER A 741 3.36 20.29 -24.55
CA SER A 741 4.26 20.72 -23.47
C SER A 741 4.96 22.04 -23.81
N ILE A 742 5.62 22.11 -24.97
CA ILE A 742 6.32 23.30 -25.45
C ILE A 742 5.39 24.52 -25.47
N PHE A 743 4.18 24.37 -26.02
CA PHE A 743 3.23 25.48 -26.05
C PHE A 743 2.83 25.92 -24.65
N ARG A 744 2.54 24.99 -23.72
CA ARG A 744 2.19 25.32 -22.33
C ARG A 744 3.33 26.02 -21.59
N VAL A 745 4.57 25.59 -21.82
CA VAL A 745 5.78 26.23 -21.27
C VAL A 745 5.90 27.65 -21.79
N LEU A 746 5.78 27.87 -23.10
CA LEU A 746 5.81 29.20 -23.70
C LEU A 746 4.65 30.07 -23.21
N ALA A 747 3.43 29.55 -23.17
CA ALA A 747 2.24 30.26 -22.71
C ALA A 747 2.40 30.75 -21.27
N SER A 748 3.01 29.94 -20.40
CA SER A 748 3.18 30.27 -18.98
C SER A 748 4.39 31.17 -18.71
N SER A 749 5.50 30.99 -19.43
CA SER A 749 6.76 31.70 -19.17
C SER A 749 6.99 32.92 -20.08
N LYS A 750 6.50 32.88 -21.32
CA LYS A 750 6.67 33.90 -22.36
C LYS A 750 5.40 34.04 -23.22
N PRO A 751 4.28 34.57 -22.67
CA PRO A 751 3.00 34.69 -23.39
C PRO A 751 3.11 35.36 -24.77
N ALA A 752 3.96 36.38 -24.92
CA ALA A 752 4.18 37.06 -26.21
C ALA A 752 4.77 36.12 -27.28
N LYS A 753 5.68 35.23 -26.89
CA LYS A 753 6.27 34.21 -27.79
C LYS A 753 5.30 33.09 -28.10
N ALA A 754 4.45 32.71 -27.14
CA ALA A 754 3.34 31.80 -27.42
C ALA A 754 2.37 32.40 -28.45
N ALA A 755 1.99 33.68 -28.30
CA ALA A 755 1.13 34.38 -29.26
C ALA A 755 1.78 34.46 -30.66
N GLU A 756 3.08 34.77 -30.72
CA GLU A 756 3.87 34.72 -31.97
C GLU A 756 3.79 33.32 -32.61
N LEU A 757 4.05 32.27 -31.82
CA LEU A 757 3.97 30.88 -32.29
C LEU A 757 2.59 30.54 -32.87
N VAL A 758 1.49 30.95 -32.22
CA VAL A 758 0.12 30.73 -32.73
C VAL A 758 -0.04 31.27 -34.15
N THR A 759 0.53 32.43 -34.47
CA THR A 759 0.45 33.02 -35.83
C THR A 759 1.20 32.22 -36.90
N PHE A 760 2.22 31.46 -36.50
CA PHE A 760 3.01 30.60 -37.37
C PHE A 760 2.52 29.15 -37.43
N MET A 761 1.61 28.75 -36.54
CA MET A 761 1.02 27.41 -36.57
C MET A 761 0.18 27.21 -37.84
N THR A 762 0.36 26.05 -38.47
CA THR A 762 -0.54 25.62 -39.55
C THR A 762 -1.96 25.40 -39.02
N PRO A 763 -3.00 25.49 -39.87
CA PRO A 763 -4.37 25.17 -39.45
C PRO A 763 -4.52 23.76 -38.85
N ALA A 764 -3.69 22.80 -39.26
CA ALA A 764 -3.70 21.45 -38.67
C ALA A 764 -3.18 21.47 -37.22
N GLN A 765 -2.05 22.12 -36.98
CA GLN A 765 -1.46 22.24 -35.65
C GLN A 765 -2.38 22.99 -34.68
N GLN A 766 -3.03 24.07 -35.14
CA GLN A 766 -3.99 24.81 -34.31
C GLN A 766 -5.18 23.94 -33.89
N ARG A 767 -5.63 23.03 -34.77
CA ARG A 767 -6.70 22.07 -34.44
C ARG A 767 -6.26 21.02 -33.43
N ASP A 768 -5.06 20.47 -33.60
CA ASP A 768 -4.57 19.42 -32.71
C ASP A 768 -4.27 19.94 -31.28
N LEU A 769 -4.04 21.25 -31.14
CA LEU A 769 -3.80 21.97 -29.89
C LEU A 769 -5.00 22.82 -29.44
N ALA A 770 -6.19 22.61 -30.01
CA ALA A 770 -7.33 23.48 -29.74
C ALA A 770 -7.63 23.67 -28.23
N PRO A 771 -7.57 22.65 -27.35
CA PRO A 771 -7.76 22.84 -25.92
C PRO A 771 -6.68 23.74 -25.30
N GLU A 772 -5.40 23.44 -25.54
CA GLU A 772 -4.28 24.24 -25.01
C GLU A 772 -4.31 25.70 -25.52
N LEU A 773 -4.66 25.92 -26.79
CA LEU A 773 -4.81 27.26 -27.36
C LEU A 773 -5.99 28.00 -26.73
N THR A 774 -7.11 27.31 -26.48
CA THR A 774 -8.30 27.92 -25.88
C THR A 774 -8.01 28.41 -24.46
N ASP A 775 -7.37 27.58 -23.64
CA ASP A 775 -6.99 27.97 -22.27
C ASP A 775 -6.07 29.21 -22.27
N PHE A 776 -5.09 29.25 -23.19
CA PHE A 776 -4.21 30.42 -23.35
C PHE A 776 -4.96 31.67 -23.84
N GLU A 777 -5.79 31.52 -24.87
CA GLU A 777 -6.52 32.62 -25.49
C GLU A 777 -7.61 33.18 -24.54
N LEU A 778 -8.21 32.36 -23.66
CA LEU A 778 -9.16 32.82 -22.64
C LEU A 778 -8.56 33.88 -21.71
N GLU A 779 -7.28 33.76 -21.37
CA GLU A 779 -6.60 34.71 -20.49
C GLU A 779 -6.05 35.93 -21.22
N ASN A 780 -5.73 35.80 -22.52
CA ASN A 780 -4.95 36.80 -23.27
C ASN A 780 -5.77 37.52 -24.36
N THR A 781 -6.65 36.81 -25.05
CA THR A 781 -7.45 37.28 -26.18
C THR A 781 -8.78 36.50 -26.24
N PRO A 782 -9.76 36.78 -25.35
CA PRO A 782 -10.98 35.98 -25.21
C PRO A 782 -11.77 35.81 -26.52
N GLU A 783 -11.74 36.80 -27.41
CA GLU A 783 -12.40 36.73 -28.73
C GLU A 783 -11.73 35.72 -29.68
N ALA A 784 -10.43 35.44 -29.51
CA ALA A 784 -9.74 34.40 -30.27
C ALA A 784 -10.15 33.00 -29.77
N ALA A 785 -10.30 32.83 -28.45
CA ALA A 785 -10.74 31.56 -27.86
C ALA A 785 -12.11 31.11 -28.41
N LEU A 786 -13.02 32.05 -28.64
CA LEU A 786 -14.33 31.77 -29.27
C LEU A 786 -14.20 31.20 -30.69
N LYS A 787 -13.13 31.52 -31.43
CA LYS A 787 -12.89 30.96 -32.76
C LYS A 787 -12.46 29.48 -32.72
N ARG A 788 -12.11 28.95 -31.54
CA ARG A 788 -11.74 27.54 -31.32
C ARG A 788 -12.93 26.62 -31.08
N VAL A 789 -14.11 27.17 -30.78
CA VAL A 789 -15.33 26.40 -30.49
C VAL A 789 -15.62 25.31 -31.53
N PRO A 790 -15.56 25.56 -32.86
CA PRO A 790 -15.82 24.52 -33.85
C PRO A 790 -14.84 23.33 -33.76
N ASP A 791 -13.57 23.59 -33.43
CA ASP A 791 -12.55 22.55 -33.30
C ASP A 791 -12.70 21.76 -32.00
N LEU A 792 -13.04 22.42 -30.89
CA LEU A 792 -13.37 21.77 -29.61
C LEU A 792 -14.59 20.85 -29.75
N LEU A 793 -15.66 21.33 -30.41
CA LEU A 793 -16.85 20.52 -30.70
C LEU A 793 -16.51 19.33 -31.59
N LYS A 794 -15.61 19.49 -32.56
CA LYS A 794 -15.13 18.39 -33.41
C LYS A 794 -14.32 17.35 -32.62
N ILE A 795 -13.46 17.79 -31.70
CA ILE A 795 -12.72 16.88 -30.80
C ILE A 795 -13.72 16.09 -29.94
N LEU A 796 -14.70 16.78 -29.34
CA LEU A 796 -15.73 16.16 -28.53
C LEU A 796 -16.61 15.17 -29.34
N ALA A 797 -16.89 15.47 -30.61
CA ALA A 797 -17.66 14.59 -31.48
C ALA A 797 -16.89 13.34 -31.95
N ASP A 798 -15.55 13.39 -32.03
CA ASP A 798 -14.70 12.29 -32.52
C ASP A 798 -14.31 11.31 -31.41
N ARG A 799 -15.02 10.18 -31.33
CA ARG A 799 -14.81 9.14 -30.31
C ARG A 799 -13.52 8.33 -30.49
N ASN A 800 -12.82 8.49 -31.61
CA ASN A 800 -11.52 7.85 -31.82
C ASN A 800 -10.36 8.67 -31.24
N ARG A 801 -10.62 9.92 -30.80
CA ARG A 801 -9.61 10.73 -30.12
C ARG A 801 -9.31 10.17 -28.73
N GLU A 802 -8.09 10.43 -28.29
CA GLU A 802 -7.61 10.12 -26.95
C GLU A 802 -8.54 10.72 -25.88
N ILE A 803 -8.84 9.92 -24.85
CA ILE A 803 -9.78 10.29 -23.79
C ILE A 803 -9.39 11.61 -23.10
N LEU A 804 -8.11 11.79 -22.76
CA LEU A 804 -7.60 13.00 -22.11
C LEU A 804 -7.78 14.25 -22.97
N THR A 805 -7.65 14.11 -24.29
CA THR A 805 -7.85 15.22 -25.23
C THR A 805 -9.33 15.66 -25.25
N ARG A 806 -10.25 14.68 -25.21
CA ARG A 806 -11.70 14.94 -25.17
C ARG A 806 -12.13 15.56 -23.84
N GLN A 807 -11.60 15.06 -22.71
CA GLN A 807 -11.84 15.61 -21.38
C GLN A 807 -11.39 17.08 -21.29
N LYS A 808 -10.18 17.40 -21.78
CA LYS A 808 -9.70 18.79 -21.88
C LYS A 808 -10.60 19.67 -22.75
N ALA A 809 -11.13 19.14 -23.86
CA ALA A 809 -12.05 19.89 -24.70
C ALA A 809 -13.38 20.20 -24.00
N MET A 810 -13.93 19.25 -23.23
CA MET A 810 -15.11 19.47 -22.38
C MET A 810 -14.84 20.56 -21.34
N ALA A 811 -13.72 20.47 -20.63
CA ALA A 811 -13.31 21.48 -19.64
C ALA A 811 -13.10 22.87 -20.28
N SER A 812 -12.56 22.94 -21.49
CA SER A 812 -12.38 24.21 -22.23
C SER A 812 -13.72 24.82 -22.65
N LEU A 813 -14.65 24.00 -23.17
CA LEU A 813 -15.99 24.45 -23.56
C LEU A 813 -16.78 24.98 -22.36
N ALA A 814 -16.62 24.36 -21.17
CA ALA A 814 -17.27 24.79 -19.94
C ALA A 814 -16.86 26.19 -19.45
N LYS A 815 -15.70 26.70 -19.90
CA LYS A 815 -15.19 28.04 -19.54
C LYS A 815 -15.61 29.13 -20.54
N LEU A 816 -16.15 28.76 -21.70
CA LEU A 816 -16.47 29.69 -22.80
C LEU A 816 -17.93 30.15 -22.77
N THR A 817 -18.18 31.39 -23.19
CA THR A 817 -19.53 31.86 -23.48
C THR A 817 -19.92 31.47 -24.91
N LEU A 818 -20.66 30.37 -25.05
CA LEU A 818 -21.02 29.80 -26.36
C LEU A 818 -22.15 30.60 -27.05
N SER A 819 -22.15 30.60 -28.39
CA SER A 819 -23.29 31.11 -29.16
C SER A 819 -24.48 30.16 -29.01
N SER A 820 -25.71 30.61 -29.24
CA SER A 820 -26.89 29.74 -29.07
C SER A 820 -26.86 28.47 -29.94
N GLY A 821 -26.21 28.53 -31.12
CA GLY A 821 -26.03 27.36 -31.98
C GLY A 821 -24.98 26.40 -31.45
N ASP A 822 -23.84 26.92 -31.00
CA ASP A 822 -22.75 26.11 -30.45
C ASP A 822 -23.10 25.53 -29.07
N GLU A 823 -23.86 26.27 -28.26
CA GLU A 823 -24.40 25.81 -26.98
C GLU A 823 -25.31 24.60 -27.21
N ALA A 824 -26.23 24.68 -28.17
CA ALA A 824 -27.13 23.56 -28.49
C ALA A 824 -26.39 22.33 -29.00
N GLU A 825 -25.33 22.51 -29.79
CA GLU A 825 -24.49 21.40 -30.26
C GLU A 825 -23.62 20.82 -29.15
N CYS A 826 -23.03 21.67 -28.29
CA CYS A 826 -22.27 21.25 -27.11
C CYS A 826 -23.16 20.44 -26.16
N GLU A 827 -24.35 20.96 -25.84
CA GLU A 827 -25.37 20.29 -25.04
C GLU A 827 -25.69 18.91 -25.64
N ARG A 828 -25.98 18.84 -26.95
CA ARG A 828 -26.28 17.58 -27.64
C ARG A 828 -25.14 16.56 -27.54
N LEU A 829 -23.90 17.01 -27.67
CA LEU A 829 -22.71 16.14 -27.58
C LEU A 829 -22.46 15.67 -26.14
N LEU A 830 -22.57 16.55 -25.14
CA LEU A 830 -22.42 16.20 -23.73
C LEU A 830 -23.51 15.22 -23.30
N LEU A 831 -24.76 15.44 -23.68
CA LEU A 831 -25.86 14.51 -23.41
C LEU A 831 -25.61 13.12 -24.02
N ARG A 832 -24.97 13.05 -25.19
CA ARG A 832 -24.55 11.77 -25.79
C ARG A 832 -23.45 11.09 -24.97
N GLU A 833 -22.50 11.84 -24.42
CA GLU A 833 -21.46 11.30 -23.54
C GLU A 833 -22.02 10.80 -22.21
N LEU A 834 -23.09 11.41 -21.71
CA LEU A 834 -23.83 10.91 -20.54
C LEU A 834 -24.48 9.54 -20.83
N ASP A 835 -24.96 9.31 -22.05
CA ASP A 835 -25.61 8.04 -22.44
C ASP A 835 -24.60 6.92 -22.75
N ASP A 836 -23.49 7.27 -23.39
CA ASP A 836 -22.49 6.32 -23.86
C ASP A 836 -21.08 6.93 -23.70
N PRO A 837 -20.55 6.96 -22.47
CA PRO A 837 -19.25 7.55 -22.19
C PRO A 837 -18.12 6.71 -22.81
N GLN A 838 -17.10 7.37 -23.32
CA GLN A 838 -15.88 6.69 -23.76
C GLN A 838 -15.15 6.11 -22.54
N LYS A 839 -14.62 4.89 -22.68
CA LYS A 839 -13.86 4.20 -21.64
C LYS A 839 -12.43 3.93 -22.11
N ALA A 840 -11.45 4.17 -21.27
CA ALA A 840 -10.05 3.85 -21.51
C ALA A 840 -9.60 2.65 -20.67
N GLN A 841 -8.31 2.28 -20.80
CA GLN A 841 -7.71 1.24 -19.96
C GLN A 841 -7.77 1.67 -18.49
N PHE A 842 -7.88 0.70 -17.59
CA PHE A 842 -7.97 0.91 -16.13
C PHE A 842 -9.23 1.63 -15.63
N GLY A 843 -10.32 1.62 -16.40
CA GLY A 843 -11.64 2.06 -15.94
C GLY A 843 -11.89 3.57 -15.98
N SER A 844 -10.95 4.37 -16.50
CA SER A 844 -11.17 5.81 -16.72
C SER A 844 -12.24 6.06 -17.79
N THR A 845 -13.12 7.06 -17.58
CA THR A 845 -14.23 7.39 -18.49
C THR A 845 -14.39 8.90 -18.69
N THR A 846 -15.06 9.31 -19.77
CA THR A 846 -15.43 10.72 -20.03
C THR A 846 -16.66 11.20 -19.27
N LEU A 847 -17.35 10.32 -18.54
CA LEU A 847 -18.60 10.64 -17.85
C LEU A 847 -18.41 11.75 -16.79
N PRO A 848 -17.43 11.68 -15.87
CA PRO A 848 -17.06 12.77 -14.96
C PRO A 848 -17.05 14.16 -15.62
N ASP A 849 -16.21 14.33 -16.64
CA ASP A 849 -15.94 15.60 -17.29
C ASP A 849 -17.15 16.09 -18.10
N ALA A 850 -17.93 15.17 -18.66
CA ALA A 850 -19.15 15.51 -19.39
C ALA A 850 -20.25 16.06 -18.45
N VAL A 851 -20.39 15.48 -17.25
CA VAL A 851 -21.33 15.97 -16.22
C VAL A 851 -20.90 17.34 -15.71
N GLU A 852 -19.61 17.49 -15.44
CA GLU A 852 -19.05 18.77 -15.02
C GLU A 852 -19.30 19.84 -16.08
N ALA A 853 -18.87 19.61 -17.33
CA ALA A 853 -19.05 20.57 -18.41
C ALA A 853 -20.53 20.93 -18.66
N LEU A 854 -21.44 19.95 -18.62
CA LEU A 854 -22.88 20.19 -18.78
C LEU A 854 -23.43 21.09 -17.67
N SER A 855 -22.93 20.96 -16.44
CA SER A 855 -23.36 21.77 -15.29
C SER A 855 -22.95 23.24 -15.38
N HIS A 856 -21.96 23.56 -16.22
CA HIS A 856 -21.49 24.92 -16.47
C HIS A 856 -22.25 25.64 -17.60
N LEU A 857 -23.07 24.93 -18.37
CA LEU A 857 -23.87 25.57 -19.43
C LEU A 857 -25.00 26.43 -18.83
N PRO A 858 -25.37 27.57 -19.44
CA PRO A 858 -26.42 28.47 -18.92
C PRO A 858 -27.77 27.77 -18.69
N ASN A 859 -28.06 26.74 -19.46
CA ASN A 859 -29.30 25.98 -19.42
C ASN A 859 -29.21 24.66 -18.63
N ALA A 860 -28.15 24.44 -17.86
CA ALA A 860 -27.92 23.22 -17.07
C ALA A 860 -29.13 22.80 -16.21
N SER A 861 -29.91 23.79 -15.72
CA SER A 861 -31.12 23.54 -14.95
C SER A 861 -32.18 22.69 -15.68
N LYS A 862 -32.20 22.70 -17.03
CA LYS A 862 -33.08 21.82 -17.85
C LYS A 862 -32.70 20.34 -17.73
N HIS A 863 -31.45 20.05 -17.40
CA HIS A 863 -30.89 18.70 -17.34
C HIS A 863 -30.76 18.17 -15.91
N LEU A 864 -31.23 18.91 -14.89
CA LEU A 864 -31.15 18.49 -13.48
C LEU A 864 -31.63 17.05 -13.28
N LYS A 865 -32.82 16.71 -13.78
CA LYS A 865 -33.38 15.34 -13.65
C LYS A 865 -32.48 14.26 -14.28
N ARG A 866 -31.76 14.61 -15.34
CA ARG A 866 -30.89 13.69 -16.05
C ARG A 866 -29.58 13.50 -15.30
N ILE A 867 -28.98 14.59 -14.82
CA ILE A 867 -27.78 14.57 -13.95
C ILE A 867 -28.08 13.78 -12.67
N GLU A 868 -29.25 14.03 -12.06
CA GLU A 868 -29.72 13.31 -10.87
C GLU A 868 -29.89 11.80 -11.08
N GLY A 869 -30.23 11.39 -12.31
CA GLY A 869 -30.47 9.98 -12.66
C GLY A 869 -29.19 9.19 -12.97
N LEU A 870 -28.01 9.82 -12.94
CA LEU A 870 -26.75 9.16 -13.26
C LEU A 870 -26.32 8.17 -12.16
N PRO A 871 -25.58 7.10 -12.52
CA PRO A 871 -25.10 6.13 -11.54
C PRO A 871 -24.09 6.77 -10.60
N THR A 872 -24.41 6.82 -9.30
CA THR A 872 -23.55 7.38 -8.25
C THR A 872 -23.01 6.31 -7.29
N LYS A 873 -22.93 5.06 -7.75
CA LYS A 873 -22.38 3.94 -6.96
C LYS A 873 -20.88 4.08 -6.75
N GLU A 874 -20.15 4.62 -7.73
CA GLU A 874 -18.74 4.96 -7.61
C GLU A 874 -18.59 6.27 -6.83
N PHE A 875 -17.67 6.30 -5.86
CA PHE A 875 -17.43 7.44 -4.96
C PHE A 875 -17.20 8.75 -5.73
N ARG A 876 -16.23 8.78 -6.64
CA ARG A 876 -15.90 9.96 -7.46
C ARG A 876 -17.08 10.47 -8.29
N MET A 877 -17.90 9.56 -8.83
CA MET A 877 -19.08 9.96 -9.61
C MET A 877 -20.16 10.58 -8.73
N ALA A 878 -20.32 10.12 -7.49
CA ALA A 878 -21.26 10.72 -6.55
C ALA A 878 -20.92 12.20 -6.30
N ASP A 879 -19.65 12.49 -6.03
CA ASP A 879 -19.17 13.85 -5.75
C ASP A 879 -19.38 14.79 -6.93
N ILE A 880 -19.03 14.34 -8.13
CA ILE A 880 -19.20 15.14 -9.36
C ILE A 880 -20.68 15.43 -9.65
N VAL A 881 -21.56 14.42 -9.48
CA VAL A 881 -23.01 14.62 -9.66
C VAL A 881 -23.57 15.57 -8.60
N MET A 882 -23.12 15.46 -7.35
CA MET A 882 -23.53 16.37 -6.28
C MET A 882 -23.14 17.82 -6.58
N ASP A 883 -21.89 18.03 -7.00
CA ASP A 883 -21.36 19.34 -7.37
C ASP A 883 -22.10 19.94 -8.57
N ALA A 884 -22.36 19.11 -9.60
CA ALA A 884 -23.12 19.48 -10.78
C ALA A 884 -24.56 19.87 -10.46
N VAL A 885 -25.27 19.12 -9.58
CA VAL A 885 -26.63 19.49 -9.16
C VAL A 885 -26.62 20.75 -8.30
N SER A 886 -25.64 20.90 -7.41
CA SER A 886 -25.49 22.11 -6.60
C SER A 886 -25.34 23.37 -7.47
N ARG A 887 -24.52 23.30 -8.52
CA ARG A 887 -24.36 24.36 -9.54
C ARG A 887 -25.62 24.58 -10.35
N ALA A 888 -26.16 23.53 -10.98
CA ALA A 888 -27.30 23.62 -11.90
C ALA A 888 -28.60 24.05 -11.21
N SER A 889 -28.69 23.90 -9.88
CA SER A 889 -29.82 24.36 -9.06
C SER A 889 -29.58 25.71 -8.36
N MET A 890 -28.43 26.36 -8.57
CA MET A 890 -28.12 27.64 -7.95
C MET A 890 -29.17 28.71 -8.27
N GLY A 891 -29.61 29.45 -7.25
CA GLY A 891 -30.63 30.49 -7.38
C GLY A 891 -32.07 29.99 -7.47
N ARG A 892 -32.31 28.67 -7.53
CA ARG A 892 -33.66 28.10 -7.50
C ARG A 892 -34.20 27.99 -6.07
N GLN A 893 -35.51 28.16 -5.92
CA GLN A 893 -36.19 27.98 -4.63
C GLN A 893 -36.23 26.53 -4.18
N ASP A 894 -36.29 25.57 -5.12
CA ASP A 894 -36.33 24.12 -4.89
C ASP A 894 -34.94 23.48 -4.84
N ARG A 895 -33.86 24.27 -4.72
CA ARG A 895 -32.47 23.77 -4.68
C ARG A 895 -32.26 22.69 -3.61
N GLN A 896 -32.80 22.90 -2.42
CA GLN A 896 -32.71 21.92 -1.34
C GLN A 896 -33.42 20.62 -1.71
N ASP A 897 -34.56 20.67 -2.41
CA ASP A 897 -35.30 19.48 -2.85
C ASP A 897 -34.53 18.67 -3.89
N HIS A 898 -33.75 19.33 -4.76
CA HIS A 898 -32.87 18.66 -5.71
C HIS A 898 -31.73 17.91 -5.00
N LEU A 899 -31.02 18.58 -4.07
CA LEU A 899 -29.95 17.96 -3.29
C LEU A 899 -30.48 16.83 -2.39
N LEU A 900 -31.66 17.01 -1.79
CA LEU A 900 -32.31 15.98 -0.98
C LEU A 900 -32.73 14.76 -1.80
N ARG A 901 -33.12 14.91 -3.07
CA ARG A 901 -33.43 13.75 -3.92
C ARG A 901 -32.21 12.89 -4.22
N LEU A 902 -31.01 13.47 -4.22
CA LEU A 902 -29.76 12.72 -4.37
C LEU A 902 -29.30 12.07 -3.06
N ILE A 903 -29.33 12.83 -1.97
CA ILE A 903 -28.74 12.43 -0.68
C ILE A 903 -29.73 11.64 0.17
N GLY A 904 -31.00 12.04 0.19
CA GLY A 904 -32.06 11.47 1.02
C GLY A 904 -32.17 9.94 0.90
N PRO A 905 -32.25 9.37 -0.32
CA PRO A 905 -32.33 7.92 -0.49
C PRO A 905 -31.16 7.16 0.13
N ARG A 906 -29.96 7.77 0.19
CA ARG A 906 -28.77 7.17 0.85
C ARG A 906 -28.94 7.10 2.37
N PHE A 907 -29.46 8.17 2.97
CA PHE A 907 -29.79 8.21 4.40
C PHE A 907 -30.99 7.32 4.75
N GLU A 908 -31.94 7.14 3.83
CA GLU A 908 -33.09 6.25 4.03
C GLU A 908 -32.68 4.77 4.00
N LYS A 909 -31.75 4.41 3.11
CA LYS A 909 -31.28 3.04 2.93
C LYS A 909 -30.02 2.70 3.72
N ASN A 910 -29.38 3.70 4.34
CA ASN A 910 -28.04 3.62 4.93
C ASN A 910 -27.01 3.05 3.93
N GLU A 911 -27.04 3.53 2.69
CA GLU A 911 -26.14 3.10 1.61
C GLU A 911 -25.10 4.19 1.31
N ASN A 912 -23.82 3.80 1.22
CA ASN A 912 -22.72 4.68 0.81
C ASN A 912 -22.61 5.98 1.63
N LEU A 913 -22.80 5.89 2.95
CA LEU A 913 -22.60 7.01 3.87
C LEU A 913 -21.10 7.16 4.17
N ASN A 914 -20.57 8.37 3.96
CA ASN A 914 -19.18 8.73 4.22
C ASN A 914 -19.12 10.20 4.70
N ASN A 915 -17.96 10.62 5.21
CA ASN A 915 -17.79 11.96 5.78
C ASN A 915 -18.07 13.09 4.76
N ASP A 916 -17.74 12.93 3.48
CA ASP A 916 -18.01 13.94 2.45
C ASP A 916 -19.51 14.16 2.20
N LEU A 917 -20.31 13.09 2.27
CA LEU A 917 -21.76 13.19 2.19
C LEU A 917 -22.33 13.93 3.41
N PHE A 918 -21.82 13.68 4.62
CA PHE A 918 -22.21 14.42 5.82
C PHE A 918 -21.81 15.91 5.71
N TRP A 919 -20.60 16.19 5.25
CA TRP A 919 -20.14 17.57 5.02
C TRP A 919 -20.98 18.30 3.98
N THR A 920 -21.48 17.60 2.96
CA THR A 920 -22.44 18.14 1.99
C THR A 920 -23.77 18.53 2.66
N VAL A 921 -24.30 17.69 3.56
CA VAL A 921 -25.51 17.98 4.34
C VAL A 921 -25.35 19.26 5.18
N LEU A 922 -24.19 19.43 5.81
CA LEU A 922 -23.85 20.62 6.59
C LEU A 922 -23.70 21.86 5.69
N ALA A 923 -22.97 21.73 4.59
CA ALA A 923 -22.68 22.80 3.63
C ALA A 923 -23.96 23.45 3.09
N PHE A 924 -24.96 22.64 2.74
CA PHE A 924 -26.20 23.10 2.11
C PHE A 924 -27.42 23.23 3.06
N ASP A 925 -27.21 23.13 4.38
CA ASP A 925 -28.26 23.23 5.41
C ASP A 925 -29.44 22.26 5.21
N LEU A 926 -29.17 20.99 4.93
CA LEU A 926 -30.23 20.01 4.65
C LEU A 926 -30.88 19.50 5.96
N ARG A 927 -31.44 20.42 6.76
CA ARG A 927 -32.00 20.16 8.11
C ARG A 927 -33.16 19.17 8.13
N SER A 928 -33.80 18.91 7.00
CA SER A 928 -34.79 17.82 6.88
C SER A 928 -34.19 16.44 7.21
N LEU A 929 -32.86 16.29 7.10
CA LEU A 929 -32.12 15.08 7.50
C LEU A 929 -31.70 15.07 8.98
N ALA A 930 -31.99 16.13 9.76
CA ALA A 930 -31.59 16.20 11.16
C ALA A 930 -32.06 15.01 12.01
N PRO A 931 -33.29 14.48 11.87
CA PRO A 931 -33.70 13.28 12.60
C PRO A 931 -32.78 12.08 12.29
N LYS A 932 -32.46 11.87 11.01
CA LYS A 932 -31.57 10.78 10.57
C LYS A 932 -30.14 10.95 11.06
N LEU A 933 -29.65 12.19 11.11
CA LEU A 933 -28.31 12.48 11.64
C LEU A 933 -28.19 12.19 13.13
N VAL A 934 -29.24 12.41 13.91
CA VAL A 934 -29.25 12.04 15.34
C VAL A 934 -29.15 10.52 15.50
N ASP A 935 -29.89 9.76 14.68
CA ASP A 935 -29.86 8.30 14.69
C ASP A 935 -28.50 7.73 14.26
N LEU A 936 -27.80 8.44 13.38
CA LEU A 936 -26.49 8.07 12.86
C LEU A 936 -25.33 8.64 13.68
N ALA A 937 -25.55 9.48 14.68
CA ALA A 937 -24.49 10.16 15.42
C ALA A 937 -23.84 9.25 16.46
N THR A 938 -22.50 9.22 16.51
CA THR A 938 -21.79 8.55 17.62
C THR A 938 -22.18 9.17 18.97
N GLU A 939 -22.31 8.36 20.03
CA GLU A 939 -22.67 8.84 21.37
C GLU A 939 -21.70 9.91 21.91
N ASN A 940 -20.39 9.75 21.69
CA ASN A 940 -19.36 10.70 22.14
C ASN A 940 -18.05 10.51 21.33
N SER A 941 -17.01 11.29 21.65
CA SER A 941 -15.72 11.29 20.93
C SER A 941 -14.84 10.07 21.20
N SER A 942 -15.16 9.24 22.20
CA SER A 942 -14.39 8.02 22.53
C SER A 942 -14.88 6.77 21.79
N ILE A 943 -16.01 6.87 21.09
CA ILE A 943 -16.55 5.82 20.23
C ILE A 943 -15.81 5.83 18.90
N GLU A 944 -15.54 4.67 18.32
CA GLU A 944 -14.90 4.58 17.00
C GLU A 944 -15.91 4.87 15.88
N ASP A 945 -15.42 5.46 14.79
CA ASP A 945 -16.24 5.82 13.64
C ASP A 945 -16.77 4.60 12.85
N GLY A 946 -17.88 4.79 12.16
CA GLY A 946 -18.59 3.80 11.35
C GLY A 946 -17.76 3.20 10.22
N TYR A 947 -18.12 1.99 9.74
CA TYR A 947 -17.34 1.36 8.66
C TYR A 947 -17.67 2.14 7.40
N GLY A 948 -16.66 2.70 6.73
CA GLY A 948 -16.88 3.54 5.56
C GLY A 948 -16.69 5.04 5.77
N ALA A 949 -16.52 5.53 7.01
CA ALA A 949 -16.38 6.96 7.29
C ALA A 949 -15.16 7.61 6.59
N ASN A 950 -14.04 6.88 6.54
CA ASN A 950 -12.75 7.31 5.98
C ASN A 950 -12.26 6.40 4.83
N ILE A 951 -13.14 5.96 3.92
CA ILE A 951 -12.66 5.18 2.75
C ILE A 951 -11.81 6.10 1.87
N PHE A 952 -10.49 5.91 1.92
CA PHE A 952 -9.58 6.46 0.93
C PHE A 952 -9.90 5.90 -0.46
N SER A 953 -9.69 6.74 -1.48
CA SER A 953 -9.93 6.48 -2.90
C SER A 953 -9.65 5.03 -3.32
N GLY A 954 -10.72 4.26 -3.60
CA GLY A 954 -10.63 2.94 -4.24
C GLY A 954 -11.37 1.79 -3.55
N GLY A 955 -11.81 1.96 -2.29
CA GLY A 955 -12.61 0.94 -1.60
C GLY A 955 -14.05 0.84 -2.11
N THR A 956 -14.60 -0.39 -2.16
CA THR A 956 -16.04 -0.60 -2.40
C THR A 956 -16.84 0.05 -1.26
N PRO A 957 -17.87 0.85 -1.55
CA PRO A 957 -18.74 1.40 -0.52
C PRO A 957 -19.37 0.27 0.32
N ILE A 958 -19.27 0.34 1.64
CA ILE A 958 -19.84 -0.66 2.55
C ILE A 958 -21.18 -0.14 3.08
N ASN A 959 -22.12 -1.07 3.27
CA ASN A 959 -23.44 -0.74 3.79
C ASN A 959 -23.35 -0.21 5.23
N ALA A 960 -23.90 0.99 5.46
CA ALA A 960 -23.76 1.72 6.71
C ALA A 960 -24.79 1.32 7.78
N ALA A 961 -25.72 0.40 7.51
CA ALA A 961 -26.82 0.19 8.44
C ALA A 961 -26.32 -0.35 9.79
N GLY A 962 -26.59 0.40 10.86
CA GLY A 962 -26.10 0.12 12.21
C GLY A 962 -24.77 0.81 12.57
N HIS A 963 -24.08 1.45 11.62
CA HIS A 963 -22.91 2.26 11.93
C HIS A 963 -23.30 3.67 12.38
N HIS A 964 -22.47 4.25 13.24
CA HIS A 964 -22.61 5.61 13.74
C HIS A 964 -21.40 6.43 13.30
N PHE A 965 -21.59 7.73 13.06
CA PHE A 965 -20.66 8.60 12.39
C PHE A 965 -20.31 9.83 13.24
N HIS A 966 -19.02 10.15 13.31
CA HIS A 966 -18.57 11.36 13.99
C HIS A 966 -19.06 12.64 13.30
N ALA A 967 -19.06 12.67 11.97
CA ALA A 967 -19.58 13.80 11.20
C ALA A 967 -21.07 14.07 11.52
N ALA A 968 -21.89 13.02 11.66
CA ALA A 968 -23.30 13.17 12.04
C ALA A 968 -23.49 13.81 13.43
N ARG A 969 -22.67 13.41 14.42
CA ARG A 969 -22.63 14.03 15.76
C ARG A 969 -22.25 15.50 15.68
N ILE A 970 -21.20 15.82 14.91
CA ILE A 970 -20.71 17.18 14.74
C ILE A 970 -21.77 18.10 14.13
N ILE A 971 -22.44 17.64 13.06
CA ILE A 971 -23.51 18.40 12.40
C ILE A 971 -24.67 18.64 13.36
N THR A 972 -25.08 17.60 14.08
CA THR A 972 -26.13 17.70 15.08
C THR A 972 -25.80 18.74 16.16
N ALA A 973 -24.54 18.77 16.62
CA ALA A 973 -24.09 19.74 17.61
C ALA A 973 -24.08 21.17 17.05
N LEU A 974 -23.54 21.37 15.84
CA LEU A 974 -23.51 22.67 15.18
C LEU A 974 -24.90 23.25 14.91
N TRP A 975 -25.89 22.41 14.59
CA TRP A 975 -27.27 22.85 14.36
C TRP A 975 -28.05 23.14 15.64
N LYS A 976 -27.67 22.53 16.77
CA LYS A 976 -28.33 22.72 18.07
C LYS A 976 -27.68 23.80 18.94
N GLU A 977 -26.43 24.17 18.69
CA GLU A 977 -25.77 25.26 19.43
C GLU A 977 -26.42 26.61 19.10
N THR A 978 -26.75 27.37 20.15
CA THR A 978 -27.45 28.65 20.06
C THR A 978 -26.59 29.82 20.52
N ASP A 979 -25.56 29.57 21.32
CA ASP A 979 -24.61 30.57 21.79
C ASP A 979 -23.67 30.99 20.64
N PRO A 980 -23.72 32.26 20.18
CA PRO A 980 -22.97 32.68 18.99
C PRO A 980 -21.45 32.58 19.12
N GLU A 981 -20.92 32.77 20.33
CA GLU A 981 -19.48 32.68 20.62
C GLU A 981 -19.03 31.21 20.57
N THR A 982 -19.78 30.32 21.24
CA THR A 982 -19.55 28.86 21.20
C THR A 982 -19.68 28.34 19.77
N LEU A 983 -20.68 28.79 19.01
CA LEU A 983 -20.85 28.39 17.61
C LEU A 983 -19.67 28.83 16.74
N ALA A 984 -19.13 30.04 16.95
CA ALA A 984 -17.92 30.50 16.26
C ALA A 984 -16.69 29.67 16.62
N ARG A 985 -16.54 29.28 17.90
CA ARG A 985 -15.48 28.36 18.36
C ARG A 985 -15.59 27.01 17.69
N MET A 986 -16.80 26.45 17.63
CA MET A 986 -17.10 25.16 17.00
C MET A 986 -16.78 25.15 15.51
N TRP A 987 -17.19 26.17 14.75
CA TRP A 987 -16.85 26.27 13.31
C TRP A 987 -15.35 26.40 13.08
N THR A 988 -14.63 27.11 13.95
CA THR A 988 -13.17 27.25 13.87
C THR A 988 -12.46 25.93 14.19
N ALA A 989 -12.93 25.21 15.21
CA ALA A 989 -12.41 23.88 15.55
C ALA A 989 -12.68 22.86 14.43
N LEU A 990 -13.88 22.89 13.81
CA LEU A 990 -14.18 22.10 12.61
C LEU A 990 -13.19 22.42 11.49
N ALA A 991 -12.98 23.70 11.19
CA ALA A 991 -12.05 24.11 10.14
C ALA A 991 -10.65 23.52 10.33
N LEU A 992 -10.13 23.55 11.56
CA LEU A 992 -8.81 23.02 11.90
C LEU A 992 -8.76 21.48 11.92
N ALA A 993 -9.83 20.81 12.36
CA ALA A 993 -9.89 19.35 12.40
C ALA A 993 -10.03 18.74 11.00
N GLU A 994 -10.85 19.36 10.15
CA GLU A 994 -11.28 18.84 8.85
C GLU A 994 -10.60 19.51 7.64
N ARG A 995 -9.71 20.48 7.87
CA ARG A 995 -8.94 21.19 6.83
C ARG A 995 -9.84 21.83 5.77
N LEU A 996 -10.75 22.70 6.22
CA LEU A 996 -11.77 23.26 5.33
C LEU A 996 -11.22 24.15 4.21
N SER A 997 -10.01 24.70 4.34
CA SER A 997 -9.37 25.48 3.26
C SER A 997 -8.04 24.85 2.81
N GLY A 998 -7.93 24.58 1.51
CA GLY A 998 -6.79 23.98 0.80
C GLY A 998 -7.24 23.29 -0.49
N ASP A 999 -6.31 23.03 -1.41
CA ASP A 999 -6.60 22.38 -2.72
C ASP A 999 -6.95 20.88 -2.62
N ASP A 1000 -6.92 20.29 -1.42
CA ASP A 1000 -7.02 18.84 -1.20
C ASP A 1000 -8.46 18.28 -1.18
N ARG A 1001 -9.51 19.11 -1.21
CA ARG A 1001 -10.90 18.62 -1.29
C ARG A 1001 -11.38 18.65 -2.74
N ASP A 1002 -11.69 17.48 -3.28
CA ASP A 1002 -12.15 17.28 -4.66
C ASP A 1002 -13.48 18.00 -5.00
N VAL A 1003 -14.25 18.49 -4.01
CA VAL A 1003 -15.57 19.11 -4.22
C VAL A 1003 -15.59 20.60 -3.86
N ALA A 1004 -15.27 21.44 -4.84
CA ALA A 1004 -15.15 22.90 -4.67
C ALA A 1004 -16.41 23.56 -4.08
N SER A 1005 -17.63 23.14 -4.44
CA SER A 1005 -18.86 23.78 -3.93
C SER A 1005 -19.16 23.48 -2.45
N VAL A 1006 -18.76 22.31 -1.95
CA VAL A 1006 -18.95 21.92 -0.54
C VAL A 1006 -17.98 22.71 0.34
N SER A 1007 -16.68 22.69 0.00
CA SER A 1007 -15.65 23.44 0.72
C SER A 1007 -15.96 24.93 0.77
N GLY A 1008 -16.26 25.56 -0.38
CA GLY A 1008 -16.61 26.99 -0.41
C GLY A 1008 -17.87 27.33 0.40
N SER A 1009 -18.84 26.43 0.47
CA SER A 1009 -20.03 26.61 1.31
C SER A 1009 -19.73 26.49 2.81
N LEU A 1010 -18.86 25.56 3.21
CA LEU A 1010 -18.42 25.39 4.61
C LEU A 1010 -17.53 26.56 5.06
N GLU A 1011 -16.63 27.04 4.19
CA GLU A 1011 -15.85 28.26 4.42
C GLU A 1011 -16.77 29.48 4.62
N SER A 1012 -17.78 29.64 3.75
CA SER A 1012 -18.76 30.71 3.85
C SER A 1012 -19.53 30.67 5.17
N ARG A 1013 -19.94 29.48 5.63
CA ARG A 1013 -20.60 29.31 6.94
C ARG A 1013 -19.68 29.63 8.11
N THR A 1014 -18.44 29.17 8.06
CA THR A 1014 -17.41 29.46 9.08
C THR A 1014 -17.16 30.97 9.17
N LYS A 1015 -17.02 31.63 8.02
CA LYS A 1015 -16.94 33.09 7.91
C LYS A 1015 -18.16 33.79 8.49
N GLN A 1016 -19.37 33.36 8.15
CA GLN A 1016 -20.60 33.92 8.72
C GLN A 1016 -20.69 33.74 10.24
N ALA A 1017 -20.26 32.60 10.78
CA ALA A 1017 -20.24 32.36 12.22
C ALA A 1017 -19.23 33.28 12.95
N LEU A 1018 -18.01 33.40 12.42
CA LEU A 1018 -16.97 34.27 12.97
C LEU A 1018 -17.32 35.77 12.85
N LEU A 1019 -18.01 36.18 11.79
CA LEU A 1019 -18.45 37.57 11.62
C LEU A 1019 -19.56 37.99 12.60
N ARG A 1020 -20.21 37.05 13.28
CA ARG A 1020 -21.22 37.35 14.33
C ARG A 1020 -20.61 37.75 15.67
N ILE A 1021 -19.30 37.57 15.85
CA ILE A 1021 -18.57 37.98 17.06
C ILE A 1021 -17.69 39.21 16.80
N PRO A 1022 -17.47 40.07 17.82
CA PRO A 1022 -16.59 41.24 17.70
C PRO A 1022 -15.16 40.88 17.27
N PRO A 1023 -14.48 41.74 16.49
CA PRO A 1023 -13.14 41.45 15.96
C PRO A 1023 -12.10 41.04 17.02
N GLU A 1024 -12.06 41.75 18.15
CA GLU A 1024 -11.11 41.47 19.25
C GLU A 1024 -11.29 40.06 19.84
N LYS A 1025 -12.55 39.62 20.00
CA LYS A 1025 -12.87 38.27 20.46
C LYS A 1025 -12.56 37.22 19.41
N ARG A 1026 -12.77 37.54 18.13
CA ARG A 1026 -12.48 36.64 17.00
C ARG A 1026 -11.00 36.30 16.93
N GLN A 1027 -10.14 37.30 17.07
CA GLN A 1027 -8.69 37.10 17.02
C GLN A 1027 -8.21 36.19 18.16
N LEU A 1028 -8.60 36.49 19.41
CA LEU A 1028 -8.22 35.68 20.58
C LEU A 1028 -8.70 34.23 20.45
N LEU A 1029 -9.93 34.03 19.95
CA LEU A 1029 -10.51 32.71 19.72
C LEU A 1029 -9.71 31.89 18.70
N VAL A 1030 -9.40 32.49 17.54
CA VAL A 1030 -8.68 31.81 16.46
C VAL A 1030 -7.26 31.47 16.90
N GLU A 1031 -6.56 32.40 17.55
CA GLU A 1031 -5.21 32.18 18.06
C GLU A 1031 -5.16 31.09 19.14
N GLY A 1032 -6.14 31.05 20.04
CA GLY A 1032 -6.28 30.01 21.07
C GLY A 1032 -6.42 28.61 20.47
N LEU A 1033 -7.34 28.44 19.50
CA LEU A 1033 -7.59 27.15 18.86
C LEU A 1033 -6.42 26.69 17.97
N ILE A 1034 -5.75 27.60 17.24
CA ILE A 1034 -4.54 27.27 16.47
C ILE A 1034 -3.44 26.77 17.40
N THR A 1035 -3.25 27.44 18.54
CA THR A 1035 -2.25 27.04 19.54
C THR A 1035 -2.59 25.66 20.13
N ALA A 1036 -3.86 25.42 20.45
CA ALA A 1036 -4.31 24.15 21.01
C ALA A 1036 -4.23 22.98 20.01
N ALA A 1037 -4.41 23.23 18.71
CA ALA A 1037 -4.31 22.22 17.66
C ALA A 1037 -2.90 21.70 17.45
N GLY A 1038 -1.88 22.50 17.79
CA GLY A 1038 -0.47 22.24 17.46
C GLY A 1038 -0.16 22.57 16.00
N MET A 1039 1.10 22.91 15.71
CA MET A 1039 1.57 23.07 14.33
C MET A 1039 1.81 21.69 13.74
N ASP A 1040 0.91 21.24 12.87
CA ASP A 1040 1.16 20.16 11.93
C ASP A 1040 1.23 20.79 10.53
N ASP A 1041 2.24 20.42 9.74
CA ASP A 1041 2.52 21.02 8.42
C ASP A 1041 1.29 20.92 7.48
N TYR A 1042 0.44 19.93 7.73
CA TYR A 1042 -0.79 19.66 6.98
C TYR A 1042 -1.93 20.67 7.18
N ASN A 1043 -1.85 21.61 8.13
CA ASN A 1043 -2.93 22.58 8.41
C ASN A 1043 -2.61 24.02 7.97
N ALA A 1044 -1.47 24.25 7.31
CA ALA A 1044 -0.94 25.60 7.05
C ALA A 1044 -1.93 26.53 6.30
N ALA A 1045 -2.58 26.04 5.23
CA ALA A 1045 -3.51 26.84 4.44
C ALA A 1045 -4.73 27.30 5.27
N THR A 1046 -5.31 26.39 6.07
CA THR A 1046 -6.42 26.69 6.98
C THR A 1046 -6.03 27.67 8.08
N ILE A 1047 -4.83 27.51 8.66
CA ILE A 1047 -4.31 28.46 9.66
C ILE A 1047 -4.17 29.87 9.06
N VAL A 1048 -3.62 29.99 7.85
CA VAL A 1048 -3.47 31.28 7.17
C VAL A 1048 -4.82 31.92 6.85
N TRP A 1049 -5.78 31.14 6.33
CA TRP A 1049 -7.12 31.62 6.01
C TRP A 1049 -7.86 32.11 7.26
N LEU A 1050 -7.90 31.30 8.33
CA LEU A 1050 -8.51 31.69 9.61
C LEU A 1050 -7.82 32.92 10.22
N GLY A 1051 -6.49 33.01 10.12
CA GLY A 1051 -5.72 34.16 10.59
C GLY A 1051 -6.02 35.46 9.83
N LYS A 1052 -6.30 35.39 8.52
CA LYS A 1052 -6.79 36.53 7.72
C LYS A 1052 -8.20 36.92 8.14
N LEU A 1053 -9.10 35.94 8.24
CA LEU A 1053 -10.51 36.12 8.60
C LEU A 1053 -10.68 36.69 10.02
N ALA A 1054 -9.79 36.32 10.95
CA ALA A 1054 -9.70 36.88 12.29
C ALA A 1054 -9.51 38.41 12.28
N LYS A 1055 -8.83 38.94 11.26
CA LYS A 1055 -8.47 40.36 11.09
C LYS A 1055 -9.41 41.13 10.16
N GLU A 1056 -10.32 40.46 9.45
CA GLU A 1056 -11.27 41.14 8.55
C GLU A 1056 -12.27 42.01 9.34
N GLY A 1057 -12.23 43.33 9.11
CA GLY A 1057 -13.13 44.32 9.70
C GLY A 1057 -12.55 45.17 10.84
N SER A 1058 -11.24 45.08 11.11
CA SER A 1058 -10.48 46.01 11.97
C SER A 1058 -10.06 47.27 11.23
#